data_AF-A0A969FNK2-F1
#
_entry.id   AF-A0A969FNK2-F1
#
_cell.length_a   1.000
_cell.length_b   1.000
_cell.length_c   1.000
_cell.angle_alpha   90.00
_cell.angle_beta   90.00
_cell.angle_gamma   90.00
#
_symmetry.space_group_name_H-M   'P 1'
#
loop_
_entity.id
_entity.type
_entity.pdbx_description
1 polymer ?
#
loop_
_entity_poly.entity_id
_entity_poly.type
_entity_poly.pdbx_seq_one_letter_code
_entity_poly.pdbx_strand_id
1 'polypeptide(L)'
;MFPTTPVGGAPREFVFLGKARFQLDPPDEIEAQQFELFTHARRIDVEAQELVFVASDPTLASHFAGGAPTVGPEPALQARAGEVLSRWRASAEHDATESTVSLVLAAAGDTNARGFCAIWILRSALPPFVYVIDPPDEEQISVKRFIPATLDDTERFRERVALTRLKREGRALNASLAHAGTWDTWASWTQRSDAGTPVLAPPQLAPQRYEIDAALESKGERIRGRVTAHLRAPQEPVVTTVFVLHADLHVSAAHDDAGRRLDAFQIKNFVIVRLAEPTTPDQRVAIALDYDGVVLEKVASRSFTSWSTLHWHPRVATLTATTYDVTLRWPSELDLFASGRKVDGGEKGKDLWGRWVVEAPAPAFGFELGDYTVVEENVGDVTVRFAATDEAIKTFGPESPKLFLGNAVAVLKAYLRLFGDYPHDELDIVTTPLTEVHSFSQGLPGLVVLAVGQMRQTESLGLLAHEMAHQWYPHVVAPASDRDAWLSEGMAEYASLVIERLARKQLKSGPVGLAEYRERMRERARHGGLVADTGPISIGPRLDSSLCYFCYQPIVYGKGAMVLESIASTVGFDAFAATLKALGQEFRHRTISTDQFFAFLESRHGVGFRWLRETFIDGSGLPYILYEYEFKQKSEQSWAIDLTMTQLPHVLIKNTLSARADGSVDFRRYVTVVAERPKGTMTIPYRVRYFKAPDDRKLDRETLRHEESVGNQDKTHVVRITGDSARTSLDMDFAPLSFVLDPEDVVPIVTLNATLDPRAATKRRALVAWSRGKLGEAEELLRGSLATVIDPEALSSASNKGDLVRWYYGKSTSNDAWINRRAEDILEEVRCLRDADERALLADLALEQDRLADARTEASESRALVRSCKIEGWVAEQSLAVHARVLLREGKKKEASSLLWKSVADGEYHSTYLWGVTAVVAHATGDDELKKKALDKLEEGHVDVSILKAAR
;
A
#
# COMPACT_ATOMS: atom_id res chain seq x y z
N MET A 1 -37.07 16.69 7.54
CA MET A 1 -36.25 16.40 6.33
C MET A 1 -36.76 17.27 5.19
N PHE A 2 -35.87 17.86 4.42
CA PHE A 2 -36.19 18.80 3.33
C PHE A 2 -35.88 18.12 1.98
N PRO A 3 -36.90 17.77 1.18
CA PRO A 3 -36.67 17.21 -0.15
C PRO A 3 -36.15 18.28 -1.12
N THR A 4 -35.36 17.86 -2.11
CA THR A 4 -34.84 18.75 -3.16
C THR A 4 -35.72 18.74 -4.42
N THR A 5 -35.31 19.49 -5.45
CA THR A 5 -35.94 19.46 -6.77
C THR A 5 -35.99 18.01 -7.29
N PRO A 6 -37.17 17.51 -7.71
CA PRO A 6 -37.30 16.15 -8.19
C PRO A 6 -36.36 15.82 -9.36
N VAL A 7 -35.76 14.64 -9.32
CA VAL A 7 -34.99 14.04 -10.43
C VAL A 7 -35.82 12.89 -10.98
N GLY A 8 -36.15 12.91 -12.27
CA GLY A 8 -37.05 11.92 -12.87
C GLY A 8 -38.47 11.91 -12.27
N GLY A 9 -38.93 13.05 -11.72
CA GLY A 9 -40.28 13.19 -11.16
C GLY A 9 -40.44 12.80 -9.68
N ALA A 10 -39.37 12.36 -9.00
CA ALA A 10 -39.38 12.05 -7.56
C ALA A 10 -38.25 12.80 -6.82
N PRO A 11 -38.43 13.19 -5.54
CA PRO A 11 -37.34 13.73 -4.73
C PRO A 11 -36.33 12.62 -4.44
N ARG A 12 -35.05 12.86 -4.70
CA ARG A 12 -33.98 11.86 -4.55
C ARG A 12 -32.81 12.30 -3.69
N GLU A 13 -32.77 13.58 -3.36
CA GLU A 13 -31.88 14.09 -2.33
C GLU A 13 -32.74 14.69 -1.21
N PHE A 14 -32.28 14.52 0.03
CA PHE A 14 -32.96 15.00 1.22
C PHE A 14 -31.93 15.57 2.19
N VAL A 15 -32.25 16.70 2.80
CA VAL A 15 -31.44 17.25 3.90
C VAL A 15 -32.15 17.02 5.22
N PHE A 16 -31.46 16.39 6.16
CA PHE A 16 -31.89 16.28 7.54
C PHE A 16 -31.21 17.36 8.38
N LEU A 17 -32.00 18.08 9.17
CA LEU A 17 -31.54 19.03 10.20
C LEU A 17 -32.22 18.63 11.51
N GLY A 18 -31.45 18.34 12.56
CA GLY A 18 -31.97 17.85 13.84
C GLY A 18 -31.00 16.92 14.52
N LYS A 19 -31.39 16.22 15.59
CA LYS A 19 -30.53 15.20 16.21
C LYS A 19 -30.79 13.83 15.58
N ALA A 20 -29.76 13.24 14.98
CA ALA A 20 -29.77 11.87 14.50
C ALA A 20 -28.65 11.07 15.17
N ARG A 21 -28.82 9.76 15.31
CA ARG A 21 -27.75 8.85 15.76
C ARG A 21 -27.43 7.90 14.60
N PHE A 22 -26.17 7.84 14.21
CA PHE A 22 -25.67 6.94 13.18
C PHE A 22 -24.82 5.85 13.84
N GLN A 23 -25.21 4.59 13.63
CA GLN A 23 -24.54 3.42 14.18
C GLN A 23 -24.17 2.46 13.05
N LEU A 24 -22.93 2.00 13.03
CA LEU A 24 -22.43 1.08 12.02
C LEU A 24 -21.40 0.14 12.64
N ASP A 25 -21.72 -1.15 12.64
CA ASP A 25 -20.81 -2.21 13.02
C ASP A 25 -20.11 -2.76 11.76
N PRO A 26 -18.78 -2.95 11.79
CA PRO A 26 -18.03 -3.52 10.67
C PRO A 26 -18.40 -5.02 10.46
N PRO A 27 -18.25 -5.55 9.24
CA PRO A 27 -18.59 -6.93 8.91
C PRO A 27 -17.64 -7.96 9.53
N ASP A 28 -16.38 -7.58 9.78
CA ASP A 28 -15.33 -8.46 10.26
C ASP A 28 -14.22 -7.71 11.02
N GLU A 29 -13.21 -8.46 11.46
CA GLU A 29 -12.05 -7.96 12.20
C GLU A 29 -11.15 -7.03 11.39
N ILE A 30 -11.06 -7.21 10.06
CA ILE A 30 -10.21 -6.40 9.19
C ILE A 30 -10.80 -5.00 9.08
N GLU A 31 -12.08 -4.89 8.76
CA GLU A 31 -12.76 -3.60 8.66
C GLU A 31 -12.91 -2.93 10.05
N ALA A 32 -13.04 -3.70 11.13
CA ALA A 32 -13.01 -3.15 12.50
C ALA A 32 -11.67 -2.51 12.87
N GLN A 33 -10.55 -3.08 12.41
CA GLN A 33 -9.22 -2.50 12.60
C GLN A 33 -9.04 -1.22 11.78
N GLN A 34 -9.61 -1.16 10.57
CA GLN A 34 -9.58 0.07 9.78
C GLN A 34 -10.42 1.18 10.41
N PHE A 35 -11.62 0.88 10.91
CA PHE A 35 -12.38 1.84 11.72
C PHE A 35 -11.55 2.32 12.92
N GLU A 36 -10.90 1.43 13.65
CA GLU A 36 -10.07 1.84 14.77
C GLU A 36 -8.91 2.76 14.35
N LEU A 37 -8.28 2.50 13.19
CA LEU A 37 -7.20 3.32 12.63
C LEU A 37 -7.67 4.76 12.33
N PHE A 38 -8.86 4.92 11.73
CA PHE A 38 -9.34 6.24 11.29
C PHE A 38 -10.21 6.96 12.32
N THR A 39 -10.89 6.23 13.22
CA THR A 39 -11.89 6.79 14.14
C THR A 39 -11.60 6.53 15.61
N HIS A 40 -10.51 5.83 15.97
CA HIS A 40 -10.18 5.37 17.34
C HIS A 40 -11.24 4.48 17.99
N ALA A 41 -12.17 3.98 17.20
CA ALA A 41 -13.25 3.12 17.66
C ALA A 41 -13.44 1.98 16.66
N ARG A 42 -13.69 0.78 17.17
CA ARG A 42 -13.89 -0.42 16.33
C ARG A 42 -15.26 -0.47 15.64
N ARG A 43 -16.11 0.53 15.88
CA ARG A 43 -17.43 0.74 15.28
C ARG A 43 -17.74 2.22 15.30
N ILE A 44 -18.67 2.66 14.45
CA ILE A 44 -19.14 4.04 14.45
C ILE A 44 -20.42 4.11 15.27
N ASP A 45 -20.45 5.00 16.26
CA ASP A 45 -21.65 5.34 17.03
C ASP A 45 -21.61 6.83 17.38
N VAL A 46 -22.25 7.66 16.55
CA VAL A 46 -22.16 9.12 16.65
C VAL A 46 -23.53 9.78 16.59
N GLU A 47 -23.69 10.85 17.35
CA GLU A 47 -24.78 11.80 17.13
C GLU A 47 -24.37 12.80 16.04
N ALA A 48 -25.24 13.04 15.07
CA ALA A 48 -25.06 13.98 13.97
C ALA A 48 -26.20 15.00 13.92
N GLN A 49 -25.88 16.23 13.48
CA GLN A 49 -26.87 17.32 13.42
C GLN A 49 -27.38 17.64 12.01
N GLU A 50 -26.58 17.29 10.99
CA GLU A 50 -26.88 17.55 9.59
C GLU A 50 -26.56 16.29 8.80
N LEU A 51 -27.47 15.87 7.93
CA LEU A 51 -27.23 14.75 7.01
C LEU A 51 -27.72 15.13 5.61
N VAL A 52 -27.01 14.69 4.58
CA VAL A 52 -27.52 14.70 3.20
C VAL A 52 -27.71 13.26 2.76
N PHE A 53 -28.94 12.90 2.46
CA PHE A 53 -29.30 11.60 1.91
C PHE A 53 -29.48 11.74 0.41
N VAL A 54 -28.82 10.88 -0.34
CA VAL A 54 -29.04 10.67 -1.78
C VAL A 54 -29.48 9.23 -1.96
N ALA A 55 -30.59 9.00 -2.63
CA ALA A 55 -31.10 7.64 -2.85
C ALA A 55 -31.74 7.52 -4.23
N SER A 56 -31.54 6.36 -4.86
CA SER A 56 -32.22 6.00 -6.11
C SER A 56 -33.74 5.89 -5.95
N ASP A 57 -34.18 5.39 -4.78
CA ASP A 57 -35.59 5.25 -4.40
C ASP A 57 -35.91 6.18 -3.21
N PRO A 58 -36.91 7.08 -3.33
CA PRO A 58 -37.32 7.98 -2.25
C PRO A 58 -37.76 7.26 -0.96
N THR A 59 -38.19 6.01 -1.04
CA THR A 59 -38.61 5.22 0.13
C THR A 59 -37.43 4.81 1.01
N LEU A 60 -36.22 4.66 0.45
CA LEU A 60 -35.01 4.31 1.20
C LEU A 60 -34.68 5.38 2.25
N ALA A 61 -34.83 6.66 1.89
CA ALA A 61 -34.63 7.76 2.83
C ALA A 61 -35.60 7.68 4.02
N SER A 62 -36.83 7.22 3.80
CA SER A 62 -37.82 7.04 4.87
C SER A 62 -37.51 5.82 5.76
N HIS A 63 -36.90 4.77 5.19
CA HIS A 63 -36.45 3.60 5.94
C HIS A 63 -35.34 3.97 6.93
N PHE A 64 -34.32 4.72 6.48
CA PHE A 64 -33.23 5.19 7.34
C PHE A 64 -33.67 6.22 8.39
N ALA A 65 -34.70 7.02 8.10
CA ALA A 65 -35.19 8.06 9.01
C ALA A 65 -36.22 7.59 10.05
N GLY A 66 -36.68 6.33 9.99
CA GLY A 66 -37.65 5.78 10.95
C GLY A 66 -39.06 6.41 10.89
N GLY A 67 -39.41 7.10 9.79
CA GLY A 67 -40.68 7.78 9.61
C GLY A 67 -40.73 8.70 8.38
N ALA A 68 -41.94 9.15 8.02
CA ALA A 68 -42.13 10.04 6.87
C ALA A 68 -41.54 11.45 7.12
N PRO A 69 -40.91 12.08 6.11
CA PRO A 69 -40.41 13.45 6.22
C PRO A 69 -41.51 14.43 6.67
N THR A 70 -41.40 15.02 7.86
CA THR A 70 -42.19 16.20 8.20
C THR A 70 -41.47 17.44 7.67
N VAL A 71 -42.13 18.17 6.76
CA VAL A 71 -41.70 19.48 6.28
C VAL A 71 -42.38 20.52 7.16
N GLY A 72 -41.64 21.11 8.09
CA GLY A 72 -42.11 22.25 8.88
C GLY A 72 -42.02 23.56 8.07
N PRO A 73 -42.90 24.55 8.28
CA PRO A 73 -42.97 25.78 7.49
C PRO A 73 -41.92 26.83 7.90
N GLU A 74 -40.79 26.46 8.48
CA GLU A 74 -39.82 27.42 9.03
C GLU A 74 -38.80 27.88 7.97
N PRO A 75 -38.86 29.13 7.46
CA PRO A 75 -38.03 29.57 6.34
C PRO A 75 -36.53 29.51 6.63
N ALA A 76 -36.14 29.66 7.90
CA ALA A 76 -34.74 29.57 8.32
C ALA A 76 -34.16 28.16 8.15
N LEU A 77 -34.93 27.12 8.47
CA LEU A 77 -34.50 25.73 8.26
C LEU A 77 -34.44 25.38 6.77
N GLN A 78 -35.36 25.91 5.96
CA GLN A 78 -35.31 25.76 4.50
C GLN A 78 -34.06 26.39 3.91
N ALA A 79 -33.71 27.61 4.34
CA ALA A 79 -32.48 28.28 3.91
C ALA A 79 -31.23 27.48 4.31
N ARG A 80 -31.18 27.02 5.58
CA ARG A 80 -30.08 26.19 6.07
C ARG A 80 -29.94 24.88 5.29
N ALA A 81 -31.07 24.23 4.97
CA ALA A 81 -31.07 23.01 4.17
C ALA A 81 -30.50 23.28 2.75
N GLY A 82 -30.87 24.40 2.14
CA GLY A 82 -30.32 24.84 0.87
C GLY A 82 -28.81 25.07 0.90
N GLU A 83 -28.27 25.66 1.98
CA GLU A 83 -26.83 25.83 2.18
C GLU A 83 -26.09 24.49 2.30
N VAL A 84 -26.62 23.56 3.11
CA VAL A 84 -26.03 22.24 3.32
C VAL A 84 -26.00 21.44 2.01
N LEU A 85 -27.09 21.47 1.24
CA LEU A 85 -27.16 20.84 -0.08
C LEU A 85 -26.18 21.47 -1.08
N SER A 86 -26.05 22.80 -1.08
CA SER A 86 -25.11 23.50 -1.97
C SER A 86 -23.68 23.12 -1.65
N ARG A 87 -23.35 22.96 -0.36
CA ARG A 87 -22.04 22.44 0.08
C ARG A 87 -21.82 21.00 -0.37
N TRP A 88 -22.83 20.13 -0.26
CA TRP A 88 -22.75 18.74 -0.74
C TRP A 88 -22.43 18.70 -2.23
N ARG A 89 -23.22 19.37 -3.07
CA ARG A 89 -23.02 19.37 -4.53
C ARG A 89 -21.69 19.99 -4.99
N ALA A 90 -21.04 20.79 -4.15
CA ALA A 90 -19.72 21.37 -4.40
C ALA A 90 -18.57 20.60 -3.73
N SER A 91 -18.86 19.51 -3.02
CA SER A 91 -17.88 18.73 -2.27
C SER A 91 -17.23 17.64 -3.13
N ALA A 92 -16.01 17.25 -2.75
CA ALA A 92 -15.35 16.09 -3.34
C ALA A 92 -16.11 14.79 -3.00
N GLU A 93 -16.80 14.73 -1.85
CA GLU A 93 -17.65 13.62 -1.43
C GLU A 93 -18.77 13.35 -2.41
N HIS A 94 -19.52 14.37 -2.83
CA HIS A 94 -20.57 14.18 -3.84
C HIS A 94 -20.02 13.63 -5.16
N ASP A 95 -18.84 14.09 -5.55
CA ASP A 95 -18.18 13.66 -6.77
C ASP A 95 -17.69 12.22 -6.71
N ALA A 96 -17.14 11.79 -5.57
CA ALA A 96 -16.58 10.46 -5.39
C ALA A 96 -17.63 9.37 -5.09
N THR A 97 -18.83 9.72 -4.63
CA THR A 97 -19.92 8.73 -4.51
C THR A 97 -20.66 8.50 -5.83
N GLU A 98 -20.23 9.14 -6.91
CA GLU A 98 -20.87 9.04 -8.23
C GLU A 98 -22.38 9.34 -8.21
N SER A 99 -22.82 10.13 -7.24
CA SER A 99 -24.25 10.36 -6.95
C SER A 99 -25.02 10.81 -8.18
N THR A 100 -24.42 11.66 -9.01
CA THR A 100 -25.06 12.16 -10.23
C THR A 100 -25.31 11.04 -11.24
N VAL A 101 -24.36 10.12 -11.44
CA VAL A 101 -24.50 8.98 -12.36
C VAL A 101 -25.64 8.08 -11.89
N SER A 102 -25.62 7.68 -10.62
CA SER A 102 -26.63 6.79 -10.04
C SER A 102 -28.03 7.39 -10.06
N LEU A 103 -28.16 8.70 -9.83
CA LEU A 103 -29.43 9.41 -9.95
C LEU A 103 -29.95 9.45 -11.39
N VAL A 104 -29.08 9.62 -12.39
CA VAL A 104 -29.47 9.59 -13.80
C VAL A 104 -29.91 8.18 -14.21
N LEU A 105 -29.16 7.15 -13.82
CA LEU A 105 -29.50 5.74 -14.07
C LEU A 105 -30.86 5.38 -13.44
N ALA A 106 -31.08 5.73 -12.17
CA ALA A 106 -32.38 5.50 -11.55
C ALA A 106 -33.51 6.28 -12.24
N ALA A 107 -33.24 7.43 -12.87
CA ALA A 107 -34.27 8.21 -13.58
C ALA A 107 -34.59 7.58 -14.94
N ALA A 108 -33.62 6.87 -15.52
CA ALA A 108 -33.81 6.02 -16.69
C ALA A 108 -34.48 4.66 -16.37
N GLY A 109 -34.74 4.37 -15.09
CA GLY A 109 -35.31 3.09 -14.66
C GLY A 109 -34.32 1.93 -14.68
N ASP A 110 -33.02 2.22 -14.64
CA ASP A 110 -31.98 1.21 -14.72
C ASP A 110 -31.79 0.46 -13.38
N THR A 111 -31.60 -0.87 -13.48
CA THR A 111 -31.43 -1.75 -12.32
C THR A 111 -30.11 -1.53 -11.59
N ASN A 112 -29.07 -1.01 -12.25
CA ASN A 112 -27.77 -0.75 -11.63
C ASN A 112 -27.84 0.31 -10.55
N ALA A 113 -28.80 1.23 -10.62
CA ALA A 113 -29.00 2.22 -9.58
C ALA A 113 -29.90 1.71 -8.44
N ARG A 114 -30.54 0.55 -8.58
CA ARG A 114 -31.50 0.06 -7.59
C ARG A 114 -30.79 -0.23 -6.27
N GLY A 115 -31.21 0.46 -5.21
CA GLY A 115 -30.59 0.33 -3.89
C GLY A 115 -29.43 1.29 -3.65
N PHE A 116 -28.99 2.07 -4.66
CA PHE A 116 -28.00 3.11 -4.47
C PHE A 116 -28.42 4.08 -3.35
N CYS A 117 -27.51 4.31 -2.42
CA CYS A 117 -27.69 5.27 -1.34
C CYS A 117 -26.35 5.89 -0.94
N ALA A 118 -26.31 7.21 -0.82
CA ALA A 118 -25.20 7.92 -0.18
C ALA A 118 -25.73 8.76 0.97
N ILE A 119 -25.04 8.74 2.11
CA ILE A 119 -25.37 9.53 3.30
C ILE A 119 -24.12 10.32 3.68
N TRP A 120 -24.17 11.63 3.52
CA TRP A 120 -23.11 12.52 3.99
C TRP A 120 -23.43 12.96 5.42
N ILE A 121 -22.60 12.52 6.37
CA ILE A 121 -22.78 12.75 7.80
C ILE A 121 -21.95 13.96 8.22
N LEU A 122 -22.63 14.96 8.80
CA LEU A 122 -22.04 16.24 9.17
C LEU A 122 -22.34 16.59 10.62
N ARG A 123 -21.48 17.45 11.19
CA ARG A 123 -21.61 17.97 12.56
C ARG A 123 -21.84 16.84 13.58
N SER A 124 -20.92 15.89 13.56
CA SER A 124 -20.87 14.78 14.52
C SER A 124 -19.61 14.89 15.39
N ALA A 125 -19.42 13.94 16.31
CA ALA A 125 -18.16 13.80 17.02
C ALA A 125 -16.99 13.45 16.09
N LEU A 126 -17.27 12.78 14.97
CA LEU A 126 -16.32 12.55 13.89
C LEU A 126 -16.35 13.69 12.86
N PRO A 127 -15.21 13.94 12.17
CA PRO A 127 -15.17 14.80 10.99
C PRO A 127 -16.15 14.35 9.90
N PRO A 128 -16.56 15.22 8.95
CA PRO A 128 -17.44 14.84 7.85
C PRO A 128 -16.99 13.56 7.13
N PHE A 129 -17.92 12.64 6.91
CA PHE A 129 -17.68 11.39 6.21
C PHE A 129 -18.93 10.97 5.43
N VAL A 130 -18.76 10.07 4.48
CA VAL A 130 -19.84 9.55 3.65
C VAL A 130 -19.96 8.04 3.79
N TYR A 131 -21.18 7.56 3.97
CA TYR A 131 -21.56 6.16 3.85
C TYR A 131 -22.21 5.95 2.49
N VAL A 132 -21.76 4.95 1.74
CA VAL A 132 -22.24 4.68 0.38
C VAL A 132 -22.63 3.22 0.26
N ILE A 133 -23.78 2.99 -0.37
CA ILE A 133 -24.16 1.72 -1.00
C ILE A 133 -24.16 1.99 -2.50
N ASP A 134 -23.19 1.42 -3.20
CA ASP A 134 -23.04 1.49 -4.64
C ASP A 134 -23.22 0.09 -5.27
N PRO A 135 -24.43 -0.25 -5.76
CA PRO A 135 -24.74 -1.60 -6.21
C PRO A 135 -23.80 -2.18 -7.28
N PRO A 136 -23.33 -1.43 -8.28
CA PRO A 136 -22.43 -1.93 -9.33
C PRO A 136 -21.04 -2.35 -8.83
N ASP A 137 -20.61 -1.87 -7.66
CA ASP A 137 -19.28 -2.13 -7.13
C ASP A 137 -19.17 -3.57 -6.57
N GLU A 138 -17.97 -4.14 -6.55
CA GLU A 138 -17.74 -5.49 -5.96
C GLU A 138 -17.91 -5.46 -4.44
N GLU A 139 -17.43 -4.37 -3.83
CA GLU A 139 -17.64 -4.02 -2.44
C GLU A 139 -18.68 -2.89 -2.33
N GLN A 140 -19.96 -3.27 -2.42
CA GLN A 140 -21.05 -2.30 -2.57
C GLN A 140 -21.11 -1.29 -1.41
N ILE A 141 -20.64 -1.65 -0.21
CA ILE A 141 -20.72 -0.77 0.95
C ILE A 141 -19.36 -0.18 1.22
N SER A 142 -19.28 1.15 1.33
CA SER A 142 -18.06 1.82 1.76
C SER A 142 -18.30 3.03 2.66
N VAL A 143 -17.32 3.30 3.52
CA VAL A 143 -17.26 4.47 4.40
C VAL A 143 -16.00 5.25 4.05
N LYS A 144 -16.18 6.49 3.61
CA LYS A 144 -15.09 7.28 3.00
C LYS A 144 -15.07 8.71 3.53
N ARG A 145 -13.90 9.34 3.50
CA ARG A 145 -13.70 10.76 3.80
C ARG A 145 -12.69 11.36 2.84
N PHE A 146 -12.98 12.58 2.36
CA PHE A 146 -12.01 13.37 1.63
C PHE A 146 -11.13 14.16 2.58
N ILE A 147 -9.82 14.14 2.34
CA ILE A 147 -8.82 14.93 3.05
C ILE A 147 -8.21 15.94 2.05
N PRO A 148 -8.61 17.22 2.12
CA PRO A 148 -8.09 18.24 1.22
C PRO A 148 -6.58 18.42 1.37
N ALA A 149 -5.91 18.76 0.27
CA ALA A 149 -4.51 19.12 0.26
C ALA A 149 -4.28 20.43 1.02
N THR A 150 -3.28 20.44 1.90
CA THR A 150 -2.84 21.63 2.61
C THR A 150 -1.88 22.42 1.73
N LEU A 151 -2.41 23.41 1.01
CA LEU A 151 -1.63 24.31 0.15
C LEU A 151 -1.58 25.73 0.75
N ASP A 152 -0.39 26.32 0.79
CA ASP A 152 -0.23 27.74 1.11
C ASP A 152 -0.74 28.65 -0.03
N ASP A 153 -0.78 29.97 0.19
CA ASP A 153 -1.31 30.92 -0.80
C ASP A 153 -0.49 30.96 -2.10
N THR A 154 0.82 30.74 -2.01
CA THR A 154 1.75 30.74 -3.15
C THR A 154 1.56 29.48 -3.98
N GLU A 155 1.52 28.32 -3.33
CA GLU A 155 1.24 27.02 -3.94
C GLU A 155 -0.13 27.04 -4.62
N ARG A 156 -1.17 27.50 -3.91
CA ARG A 156 -2.53 27.58 -4.44
C ARG A 156 -2.63 28.54 -5.64
N PHE A 157 -1.84 29.62 -5.65
CA PHE A 157 -1.74 30.48 -6.83
C PHE A 157 -1.05 29.78 -8.00
N ARG A 158 0.09 29.13 -7.77
CA ARG A 158 0.85 28.38 -8.78
C ARG A 158 -0.01 27.29 -9.42
N GLU A 159 -0.64 26.45 -8.60
CA GLU A 159 -1.49 25.35 -9.08
C GLU A 159 -2.69 25.85 -9.88
N ARG A 160 -3.27 26.99 -9.50
CA ARG A 160 -4.39 27.61 -10.25
C ARG A 160 -3.96 28.10 -11.62
N VAL A 161 -2.77 28.68 -11.71
CA VAL A 161 -2.20 29.11 -13.00
C VAL A 161 -1.89 27.89 -13.87
N ALA A 162 -1.29 26.84 -13.31
CA ALA A 162 -1.02 25.59 -14.01
C ALA A 162 -2.30 24.93 -14.54
N LEU A 163 -3.32 24.79 -13.69
CA LEU A 163 -4.61 24.23 -14.08
C LEU A 163 -5.32 25.07 -15.15
N THR A 164 -5.25 26.40 -15.05
CA THR A 164 -5.83 27.30 -16.08
C THR A 164 -5.14 27.12 -17.43
N ARG A 165 -3.81 26.92 -17.43
CA ARG A 165 -3.05 26.63 -18.64
C ARG A 165 -3.46 25.28 -19.24
N LEU A 166 -3.47 24.21 -18.44
CA LEU A 166 -3.88 22.88 -18.89
C LEU A 166 -5.28 22.90 -19.53
N LYS A 167 -6.24 23.58 -18.90
CA LYS A 167 -7.61 23.71 -19.45
C LYS A 167 -7.67 24.40 -20.80
N ARG A 168 -6.80 25.39 -21.06
CA ARG A 168 -6.70 26.05 -22.39
C ARG A 168 -6.11 25.13 -23.45
N GLU A 169 -5.27 24.17 -23.03
CA GLU A 169 -4.66 23.16 -23.89
C GLU A 169 -5.59 21.94 -24.08
N GLY A 170 -6.83 21.98 -23.56
CA GLY A 170 -7.79 20.88 -23.67
C GLY A 170 -7.57 19.76 -22.67
N ARG A 171 -6.81 20.01 -21.60
CA ARG A 171 -6.42 19.04 -20.57
C ARG A 171 -6.96 19.39 -19.19
N ALA A 172 -7.08 18.41 -18.31
CA ALA A 172 -7.55 18.54 -16.94
C ALA A 172 -8.89 19.32 -16.86
N LEU A 173 -9.79 19.11 -17.82
CA LEU A 173 -11.01 19.90 -18.03
C LEU A 173 -11.91 19.88 -16.79
N ASN A 174 -12.03 18.70 -16.17
CA ASN A 174 -12.84 18.46 -14.99
C ASN A 174 -12.07 18.58 -13.66
N ALA A 175 -10.76 18.89 -13.70
CA ALA A 175 -9.98 19.04 -12.47
C ALA A 175 -10.33 20.35 -11.74
N SER A 176 -10.34 20.27 -10.41
CA SER A 176 -10.65 21.37 -9.50
C SER A 176 -9.67 21.38 -8.34
N LEU A 177 -9.13 22.54 -8.01
CA LEU A 177 -8.28 22.70 -6.82
C LEU A 177 -9.03 22.45 -5.52
N ALA A 178 -10.36 22.60 -5.51
CA ALA A 178 -11.16 22.25 -4.35
C ALA A 178 -11.15 20.74 -4.06
N HIS A 179 -10.82 19.92 -5.06
CA HIS A 179 -10.74 18.46 -4.97
C HIS A 179 -9.28 17.97 -4.98
N ALA A 180 -8.30 18.88 -4.82
CA ALA A 180 -6.93 18.48 -4.57
C ALA A 180 -6.84 17.91 -3.15
N GLY A 181 -6.40 16.67 -3.00
CA GLY A 181 -6.37 15.96 -1.72
C GLY A 181 -6.24 14.45 -1.89
N THR A 182 -6.49 13.72 -0.82
CA THR A 182 -6.49 12.26 -0.79
C THR A 182 -7.79 11.72 -0.21
N TRP A 183 -8.12 10.49 -0.55
CA TRP A 183 -9.27 9.77 0.00
C TRP A 183 -8.82 8.83 1.11
N ASP A 184 -9.55 8.84 2.21
CA ASP A 184 -9.48 7.81 3.24
C ASP A 184 -10.71 6.92 3.10
N THR A 185 -10.51 5.64 2.74
CA THR A 185 -11.57 4.64 2.77
C THR A 185 -11.49 3.86 4.07
N TRP A 186 -12.30 4.25 5.05
CA TRP A 186 -12.27 3.70 6.40
C TRP A 186 -12.74 2.26 6.46
N ALA A 187 -13.65 1.87 5.57
CA ALA A 187 -14.02 0.48 5.36
C ALA A 187 -14.70 0.31 4.01
N SER A 188 -14.64 -0.92 3.50
CA SER A 188 -15.28 -1.33 2.25
C SER A 188 -15.56 -2.83 2.28
N TRP A 189 -16.77 -3.26 1.91
CA TRP A 189 -17.14 -4.67 1.90
C TRP A 189 -18.35 -5.01 1.02
N THR A 190 -18.46 -6.28 0.66
CA THR A 190 -19.61 -6.81 -0.07
C THR A 190 -20.85 -6.89 0.82
N GLN A 191 -21.97 -6.34 0.34
CA GLN A 191 -23.26 -6.41 1.02
C GLN A 191 -23.69 -7.88 1.22
N ARG A 192 -24.37 -8.17 2.33
CA ARG A 192 -24.94 -9.51 2.61
C ARG A 192 -26.44 -9.43 2.82
N SER A 193 -27.14 -10.46 2.37
CA SER A 193 -28.55 -10.69 2.71
C SER A 193 -28.74 -11.01 4.19
N ASP A 194 -29.99 -11.03 4.66
CA ASP A 194 -30.34 -11.48 6.02
C ASP A 194 -29.89 -12.92 6.32
N ALA A 195 -29.75 -13.76 5.28
CA ALA A 195 -29.23 -15.13 5.39
C ALA A 195 -27.68 -15.18 5.41
N GLY A 196 -27.00 -14.04 5.36
CA GLY A 196 -25.54 -13.93 5.37
C GLY A 196 -24.87 -14.19 4.01
N THR A 197 -25.61 -14.53 2.96
CA THR A 197 -25.03 -14.70 1.61
C THR A 197 -24.67 -13.35 0.98
N PRO A 198 -23.53 -13.23 0.29
CA PRO A 198 -23.18 -12.03 -0.46
C PRO A 198 -24.27 -11.66 -1.47
N VAL A 199 -24.58 -10.37 -1.55
CA VAL A 199 -25.42 -9.79 -2.60
C VAL A 199 -24.53 -9.57 -3.81
N LEU A 200 -24.93 -10.12 -4.94
CA LEU A 200 -24.19 -9.95 -6.19
C LEU A 200 -24.47 -8.57 -6.76
N ALA A 201 -23.44 -7.96 -7.37
CA ALA A 201 -23.61 -6.75 -8.16
C ALA A 201 -24.69 -6.98 -9.24
N PRO A 202 -25.50 -5.96 -9.58
CA PRO A 202 -26.49 -6.06 -10.64
C PRO A 202 -25.88 -6.57 -11.95
N PRO A 203 -26.62 -7.38 -12.72
CA PRO A 203 -26.13 -7.93 -13.96
C PRO A 203 -25.85 -6.83 -14.99
N GLN A 204 -24.62 -6.79 -15.51
CA GLN A 204 -24.18 -5.81 -16.51
C GLN A 204 -23.87 -6.49 -17.86
N LEU A 205 -23.77 -5.67 -18.91
CA LEU A 205 -23.24 -6.10 -20.20
C LEU A 205 -21.75 -6.43 -20.07
N ALA A 206 -21.38 -7.69 -20.30
CA ALA A 206 -20.00 -8.14 -20.19
C ALA A 206 -19.24 -7.86 -21.51
N PRO A 207 -18.10 -7.15 -21.49
CA PRO A 207 -17.30 -6.97 -22.69
C PRO A 207 -16.73 -8.31 -23.16
N GLN A 208 -16.71 -8.52 -24.46
CA GLN A 208 -16.13 -9.70 -25.12
C GLN A 208 -14.98 -9.30 -26.04
N ARG A 209 -15.12 -8.15 -26.71
CA ARG A 209 -14.11 -7.59 -27.60
C ARG A 209 -14.28 -6.09 -27.76
N TYR A 210 -13.18 -5.36 -27.82
CA TYR A 210 -13.16 -3.99 -28.33
C TYR A 210 -12.52 -3.96 -29.72
N GLU A 211 -13.25 -3.42 -30.69
CA GLU A 211 -12.69 -3.04 -31.99
C GLU A 211 -12.50 -1.53 -32.02
N ILE A 212 -11.26 -1.05 -32.14
CA ILE A 212 -10.93 0.37 -32.04
C ILE A 212 -10.29 0.81 -33.36
N ASP A 213 -10.82 1.86 -33.98
CA ASP A 213 -10.19 2.55 -35.10
C ASP A 213 -9.93 4.01 -34.73
N ALA A 214 -8.66 4.37 -34.51
CA ALA A 214 -8.28 5.69 -34.02
C ALA A 214 -7.17 6.34 -34.87
N ALA A 215 -7.10 7.66 -34.80
CA ALA A 215 -6.08 8.47 -35.44
C ALA A 215 -5.50 9.46 -34.43
N LEU A 216 -4.18 9.53 -34.39
CA LEU A 216 -3.40 10.45 -33.59
C LEU A 216 -3.12 11.70 -34.44
N GLU A 217 -3.91 12.74 -34.22
CA GLU A 217 -3.88 14.02 -34.93
C GLU A 217 -3.00 15.05 -34.20
N SER A 218 -2.80 16.23 -34.81
CA SER A 218 -2.06 17.34 -34.19
C SER A 218 -0.66 16.96 -33.71
N LYS A 219 0.09 16.24 -34.56
CA LYS A 219 1.43 15.68 -34.26
C LYS A 219 1.42 14.68 -33.09
N GLY A 220 0.30 14.02 -32.83
CA GLY A 220 0.20 12.97 -31.83
C GLY A 220 -0.38 13.40 -30.48
N GLU A 221 -0.85 14.64 -30.31
CA GLU A 221 -1.42 15.08 -29.01
C GLU A 221 -2.90 14.75 -28.86
N ARG A 222 -3.64 14.80 -29.98
CA ARG A 222 -5.10 14.66 -30.01
C ARG A 222 -5.46 13.31 -30.59
N ILE A 223 -6.38 12.60 -29.94
CA ILE A 223 -6.95 11.38 -30.48
C ILE A 223 -8.35 11.66 -31.04
N ARG A 224 -8.66 11.06 -32.18
CA ARG A 224 -10.02 10.88 -32.69
C ARG A 224 -10.20 9.41 -32.99
N GLY A 225 -11.25 8.80 -32.48
CA GLY A 225 -11.48 7.38 -32.69
C GLY A 225 -12.94 6.97 -32.67
N ARG A 226 -13.15 5.73 -33.11
CA ARG A 226 -14.37 4.97 -32.91
C ARG A 226 -14.01 3.69 -32.19
N VAL A 227 -14.64 3.43 -31.05
CA VAL A 227 -14.63 2.11 -30.43
C VAL A 227 -15.96 1.42 -30.71
N THR A 228 -15.92 0.14 -31.07
CA THR A 228 -17.07 -0.75 -31.11
C THR A 228 -16.88 -1.78 -30.01
N ALA A 229 -17.70 -1.67 -28.98
CA ALA A 229 -17.72 -2.60 -27.86
C ALA A 229 -18.68 -3.75 -28.17
N HIS A 230 -18.14 -4.95 -28.33
CA HIS A 230 -18.90 -6.18 -28.48
C HIS A 230 -19.18 -6.76 -27.10
N LEU A 231 -20.45 -6.77 -26.73
CA LEU A 231 -20.93 -7.05 -25.39
C LEU A 231 -21.86 -8.26 -25.38
N ARG A 232 -21.89 -8.98 -24.26
CA ARG A 232 -22.80 -10.08 -24.00
C ARG A 232 -23.79 -9.69 -22.91
N ALA A 233 -25.08 -9.79 -23.22
CA ALA A 233 -26.13 -9.53 -22.26
C ALA A 233 -26.16 -10.60 -21.15
N PRO A 234 -26.48 -10.20 -19.91
CA PRO A 234 -26.73 -11.15 -18.83
C PRO A 234 -28.09 -11.84 -19.01
N GLN A 235 -28.49 -12.65 -18.03
CA GLN A 235 -29.78 -13.35 -18.05
C GLN A 235 -30.97 -12.39 -17.82
N GLU A 236 -30.76 -11.35 -17.03
CA GLU A 236 -31.78 -10.33 -16.81
C GLU A 236 -31.73 -9.26 -17.92
N PRO A 237 -32.87 -8.74 -18.39
CA PRO A 237 -32.89 -7.66 -19.38
C PRO A 237 -32.23 -6.39 -18.86
N VAL A 238 -31.35 -5.81 -19.67
CA VAL A 238 -30.67 -4.55 -19.38
C VAL A 238 -31.09 -3.50 -20.42
N VAL A 239 -31.21 -2.24 -20.00
CA VAL A 239 -31.64 -1.12 -20.86
C VAL A 239 -30.61 -0.01 -21.00
N THR A 240 -29.59 0.05 -20.13
CA THR A 240 -28.46 0.96 -20.28
C THR A 240 -27.12 0.28 -20.05
N THR A 241 -26.06 0.93 -20.48
CA THR A 241 -24.70 0.56 -20.12
C THR A 241 -23.88 1.80 -19.80
N VAL A 242 -22.93 1.67 -18.89
CA VAL A 242 -22.05 2.75 -18.47
C VAL A 242 -20.65 2.44 -18.96
N PHE A 243 -20.10 3.37 -19.74
CA PHE A 243 -18.70 3.37 -20.12
C PHE A 243 -17.92 4.37 -19.28
N VAL A 244 -16.64 4.08 -19.02
CA VAL A 244 -15.65 4.99 -18.47
C VAL A 244 -14.72 5.44 -19.59
N LEU A 245 -14.39 6.72 -19.59
CA LEU A 245 -13.56 7.42 -20.56
C LEU A 245 -12.75 8.50 -19.83
N HIS A 246 -11.51 8.78 -20.27
CA HIS A 246 -10.73 9.85 -19.67
C HIS A 246 -11.49 11.18 -19.72
N ALA A 247 -11.40 11.96 -18.65
CA ALA A 247 -12.20 13.17 -18.45
C ALA A 247 -11.98 14.27 -19.52
N ASP A 248 -10.87 14.20 -20.25
CA ASP A 248 -10.51 15.13 -21.33
C ASP A 248 -10.91 14.64 -22.73
N LEU A 249 -11.57 13.48 -22.81
CA LEU A 249 -12.13 12.94 -24.04
C LEU A 249 -13.65 13.09 -24.02
N HIS A 250 -14.24 13.32 -25.20
CA HIS A 250 -15.68 13.52 -25.36
C HIS A 250 -16.27 12.53 -26.36
N VAL A 251 -17.42 11.95 -26.02
CA VAL A 251 -18.22 11.14 -26.96
C VAL A 251 -19.17 12.04 -27.75
N SER A 252 -19.01 12.05 -29.06
CA SER A 252 -19.79 12.86 -29.99
C SER A 252 -21.03 12.13 -30.54
N ALA A 253 -20.98 10.80 -30.63
CA ALA A 253 -22.10 9.97 -31.07
C ALA A 253 -22.01 8.52 -30.54
N ALA A 254 -23.16 7.88 -30.39
CA ALA A 254 -23.30 6.47 -30.06
C ALA A 254 -24.24 5.79 -31.09
N HIS A 255 -23.92 4.56 -31.50
CA HIS A 255 -24.70 3.79 -32.47
C HIS A 255 -24.81 2.33 -32.04
N ASP A 256 -25.89 1.65 -32.46
CA ASP A 256 -26.04 0.20 -32.34
C ASP A 256 -25.48 -0.56 -33.56
N ASP A 257 -25.59 -1.90 -33.54
CA ASP A 257 -25.15 -2.81 -34.61
C ASP A 257 -25.78 -2.49 -35.98
N ALA A 258 -26.98 -1.91 -36.00
CA ALA A 258 -27.68 -1.53 -37.23
C ALA A 258 -27.30 -0.11 -37.71
N GLY A 259 -26.38 0.57 -37.01
CA GLY A 259 -25.99 1.95 -37.28
C GLY A 259 -27.03 2.98 -36.84
N ARG A 260 -28.05 2.59 -36.07
CA ARG A 260 -29.03 3.52 -35.52
C ARG A 260 -28.39 4.29 -34.38
N ARG A 261 -28.64 5.60 -34.32
CA ARG A 261 -28.14 6.45 -33.25
C ARG A 261 -28.81 6.10 -31.92
N LEU A 262 -27.99 5.96 -30.87
CA LEU A 262 -28.42 5.74 -29.50
C LEU A 262 -28.35 7.05 -28.70
N ASP A 263 -29.17 7.14 -27.65
CA ASP A 263 -29.07 8.22 -26.68
C ASP A 263 -27.86 7.97 -25.78
N ALA A 264 -26.95 8.94 -25.73
CA ALA A 264 -25.76 8.90 -24.89
C ALA A 264 -25.60 10.20 -24.11
N PHE A 265 -25.25 10.07 -22.82
CA PHE A 265 -25.05 11.19 -21.91
C PHE A 265 -23.71 11.04 -21.22
N GLN A 266 -22.83 12.03 -21.35
CA GLN A 266 -21.53 12.03 -20.68
C GLN A 266 -21.56 12.93 -19.45
N ILE A 267 -21.13 12.37 -18.31
CA ILE A 267 -20.99 13.05 -17.02
C ILE A 267 -19.55 12.81 -16.57
N LYS A 268 -18.70 13.84 -16.73
CA LYS A 268 -17.25 13.76 -16.48
C LYS A 268 -16.61 12.60 -17.27
N ASN A 269 -16.14 11.58 -16.57
CA ASN A 269 -15.51 10.37 -17.10
C ASN A 269 -16.51 9.24 -17.42
N PHE A 270 -17.80 9.38 -17.11
CA PHE A 270 -18.81 8.36 -17.38
C PHE A 270 -19.63 8.69 -18.62
N VAL A 271 -19.88 7.70 -19.48
CA VAL A 271 -20.75 7.80 -20.65
C VAL A 271 -21.86 6.77 -20.50
N ILE A 272 -23.07 7.25 -20.24
CA ILE A 272 -24.27 6.43 -20.09
C ILE A 272 -24.91 6.29 -21.48
N VAL A 273 -25.05 5.06 -21.97
CA VAL A 273 -25.69 4.76 -23.25
C VAL A 273 -26.98 4.01 -23.00
N ARG A 274 -28.09 4.50 -23.55
CA ARG A 274 -29.40 3.83 -23.50
C ARG A 274 -29.60 2.98 -24.75
N LEU A 275 -29.95 1.72 -24.54
CA LEU A 275 -30.27 0.79 -25.62
C LEU A 275 -31.65 1.12 -26.20
N ALA A 276 -31.84 0.85 -27.50
CA ALA A 276 -33.11 1.08 -28.18
C ALA A 276 -34.24 0.20 -27.61
N GLU A 277 -33.91 -1.03 -27.22
CA GLU A 277 -34.81 -2.02 -26.63
C GLU A 277 -34.09 -2.76 -25.48
N PRO A 278 -34.81 -3.27 -24.47
CA PRO A 278 -34.22 -4.14 -23.46
C PRO A 278 -33.57 -5.37 -24.09
N THR A 279 -32.43 -5.82 -23.55
CA THR A 279 -31.76 -7.02 -24.05
C THR A 279 -32.55 -8.29 -23.75
N THR A 280 -32.33 -9.30 -24.59
CA THR A 280 -32.72 -10.69 -24.32
C THR A 280 -31.55 -11.47 -23.71
N PRO A 281 -31.81 -12.56 -22.96
CA PRO A 281 -30.75 -13.35 -22.32
C PRO A 281 -29.67 -13.78 -23.31
N ASP A 282 -28.40 -13.56 -22.94
CA ASP A 282 -27.21 -13.92 -23.72
C ASP A 282 -27.12 -13.27 -25.12
N GLN A 283 -27.96 -12.27 -25.40
CA GLN A 283 -27.89 -11.48 -26.63
C GLN A 283 -26.51 -10.83 -26.78
N ARG A 284 -25.98 -10.88 -28.00
CA ARG A 284 -24.80 -10.10 -28.38
C ARG A 284 -25.24 -8.73 -28.84
N VAL A 285 -24.57 -7.69 -28.33
CA VAL A 285 -24.84 -6.29 -28.65
C VAL A 285 -23.51 -5.63 -29.00
N ALA A 286 -23.47 -4.83 -30.06
CA ALA A 286 -22.36 -3.99 -30.42
C ALA A 286 -22.75 -2.51 -30.25
N ILE A 287 -21.94 -1.78 -29.47
CA ILE A 287 -22.15 -0.35 -29.26
C ILE A 287 -20.94 0.40 -29.80
N ALA A 288 -21.16 1.21 -30.83
CA ALA A 288 -20.13 2.04 -31.44
C ALA A 288 -20.16 3.45 -30.86
N LEU A 289 -19.03 3.93 -30.33
CA LEU A 289 -18.87 5.26 -29.75
C LEU A 289 -17.81 6.04 -30.52
N ASP A 290 -18.21 7.17 -31.09
CA ASP A 290 -17.31 8.15 -31.72
C ASP A 290 -16.81 9.13 -30.67
N TYR A 291 -15.50 9.26 -30.50
CA TYR A 291 -14.89 10.09 -29.47
C TYR A 291 -13.67 10.86 -29.96
N ASP A 292 -13.38 11.97 -29.28
CA ASP A 292 -12.19 12.76 -29.53
C ASP A 292 -11.73 13.55 -28.29
N GLY A 293 -10.47 13.99 -28.28
CA GLY A 293 -9.95 14.85 -27.23
C GLY A 293 -8.43 14.75 -27.08
N VAL A 294 -7.90 15.29 -25.99
CA VAL A 294 -6.45 15.29 -25.72
C VAL A 294 -6.20 14.34 -24.55
N VAL A 295 -5.45 13.27 -24.80
CA VAL A 295 -5.07 12.27 -23.77
C VAL A 295 -3.57 11.96 -23.78
N LEU A 296 -2.85 12.39 -24.81
CA LEU A 296 -1.41 12.22 -24.92
C LEU A 296 -0.70 13.50 -24.43
N GLU A 297 0.29 13.33 -23.56
CA GLU A 297 1.22 14.38 -23.15
C GLU A 297 2.45 14.35 -24.05
N LYS A 298 2.86 15.52 -24.53
CA LYS A 298 4.18 15.69 -25.14
C LYS A 298 5.21 15.88 -24.02
N VAL A 299 6.06 14.88 -23.81
CA VAL A 299 6.99 14.82 -22.67
C VAL A 299 8.42 15.17 -23.05
N ALA A 300 8.77 15.02 -24.33
CA ALA A 300 10.02 15.50 -24.90
C ALA A 300 9.77 16.05 -26.31
N SER A 301 10.83 16.52 -26.99
CA SER A 301 10.70 17.16 -28.32
C SER A 301 9.92 16.31 -29.34
N ARG A 302 9.98 14.98 -29.22
CA ARG A 302 9.34 13.99 -30.10
C ARG A 302 8.89 12.72 -29.34
N SER A 303 8.54 12.82 -28.06
CA SER A 303 8.05 11.68 -27.27
C SER A 303 6.71 12.03 -26.62
N PHE A 304 5.78 11.08 -26.66
CA PHE A 304 4.43 11.21 -26.14
C PHE A 304 4.09 10.04 -25.24
N THR A 305 3.30 10.28 -24.20
CA THR A 305 2.80 9.23 -23.31
C THR A 305 1.33 9.51 -22.97
N SER A 306 0.55 8.45 -22.72
CA SER A 306 -0.90 8.56 -22.51
C SER A 306 -1.26 8.74 -21.04
N TRP A 307 -1.91 9.85 -20.66
CA TRP A 307 -2.38 10.13 -19.29
C TRP A 307 -3.16 8.98 -18.64
N SER A 308 -3.77 8.11 -19.45
CA SER A 308 -4.39 6.89 -18.97
C SER A 308 -4.14 5.73 -19.94
N THR A 309 -3.64 4.61 -19.41
CA THR A 309 -3.49 3.38 -20.18
C THR A 309 -4.77 2.56 -20.28
N LEU A 310 -5.75 2.81 -19.40
CA LEU A 310 -7.06 2.16 -19.41
C LEU A 310 -8.15 2.99 -20.10
N HIS A 311 -8.13 4.32 -19.97
CA HIS A 311 -9.28 5.16 -20.31
C HIS A 311 -9.05 6.08 -21.51
N TRP A 312 -8.06 5.80 -22.36
CA TRP A 312 -7.85 6.53 -23.61
C TRP A 312 -8.91 6.22 -24.68
N HIS A 313 -9.72 5.18 -24.47
CA HIS A 313 -10.93 4.85 -25.23
C HIS A 313 -12.11 4.55 -24.29
N PRO A 314 -13.36 4.66 -24.77
CA PRO A 314 -14.52 4.25 -23.98
C PRO A 314 -14.49 2.74 -23.71
N ARG A 315 -14.64 2.35 -22.43
CA ARG A 315 -14.74 0.95 -21.99
C ARG A 315 -15.86 0.80 -20.98
N VAL A 316 -16.54 -0.34 -20.94
CA VAL A 316 -17.57 -0.62 -19.91
C VAL A 316 -16.95 -0.43 -18.51
N ALA A 317 -17.72 0.10 -17.57
CA ALA A 317 -17.33 0.42 -16.19
C ALA A 317 -17.07 -0.82 -15.31
N THR A 318 -16.33 -1.79 -15.82
CA THR A 318 -15.82 -2.97 -15.11
C THR A 318 -14.37 -3.22 -15.53
N LEU A 319 -13.57 -3.86 -14.70
CA LEU A 319 -12.19 -4.27 -15.05
C LEU A 319 -12.12 -5.66 -15.70
N THR A 320 -13.25 -6.12 -16.27
CA THR A 320 -13.36 -7.43 -16.92
C THR A 320 -12.36 -7.56 -18.07
N ALA A 321 -11.51 -8.59 -18.01
CA ALA A 321 -10.56 -8.91 -19.07
C ALA A 321 -11.29 -9.25 -20.38
N THR A 322 -10.80 -8.71 -21.50
CA THR A 322 -11.44 -8.81 -22.82
C THR A 322 -10.40 -8.84 -23.94
N THR A 323 -10.83 -9.21 -25.16
CA THR A 323 -9.97 -9.17 -26.34
C THR A 323 -9.98 -7.79 -27.01
N TYR A 324 -8.94 -7.48 -27.77
CA TYR A 324 -8.78 -6.20 -28.47
C TYR A 324 -8.38 -6.40 -29.93
N ASP A 325 -8.95 -5.58 -30.81
CA ASP A 325 -8.53 -5.41 -32.20
C ASP A 325 -8.46 -3.92 -32.50
N VAL A 326 -7.24 -3.40 -32.63
CA VAL A 326 -6.98 -1.97 -32.60
C VAL A 326 -6.24 -1.55 -33.85
N THR A 327 -6.82 -0.64 -34.60
CA THR A 327 -6.18 0.06 -35.72
C THR A 327 -5.82 1.48 -35.29
N LEU A 328 -4.54 1.81 -35.36
CA LEU A 328 -4.02 3.16 -35.08
C LEU A 328 -3.43 3.77 -36.34
N ARG A 329 -3.60 5.09 -36.49
CA ARG A 329 -2.96 5.92 -37.51
C ARG A 329 -2.18 7.04 -36.81
N TRP A 330 -0.93 7.26 -37.18
CA TRP A 330 -0.05 8.24 -36.54
C TRP A 330 0.93 8.88 -37.53
N PRO A 331 1.55 10.02 -37.18
CA PRO A 331 2.49 10.71 -38.08
C PRO A 331 3.70 9.83 -38.44
N SER A 332 4.08 9.78 -39.72
CA SER A 332 5.16 8.89 -40.20
C SER A 332 6.54 9.20 -39.66
N GLU A 333 6.72 10.36 -39.04
CA GLU A 333 7.96 10.73 -38.41
C GLU A 333 8.16 10.14 -36.99
N LEU A 334 7.17 9.41 -36.46
CA LEU A 334 7.22 8.79 -35.13
C LEU A 334 7.05 7.27 -35.23
N ASP A 335 7.67 6.57 -34.29
CA ASP A 335 7.48 5.15 -34.03
C ASP A 335 6.31 4.94 -33.07
N LEU A 336 5.61 3.81 -33.23
CA LEU A 336 4.52 3.40 -32.35
C LEU A 336 4.70 1.93 -31.95
N PHE A 337 4.69 1.70 -30.63
CA PHE A 337 4.70 0.38 -30.01
C PHE A 337 3.40 0.19 -29.25
N ALA A 338 2.78 -0.99 -29.33
CA ALA A 338 1.45 -1.22 -28.77
C ALA A 338 1.30 -2.63 -28.20
N SER A 339 0.30 -2.80 -27.34
CA SER A 339 -0.06 -4.10 -26.79
C SER A 339 -0.47 -5.11 -27.88
N GLY A 340 -0.13 -6.38 -27.65
CA GLY A 340 -0.50 -7.49 -28.52
C GLY A 340 0.32 -7.60 -29.81
N ARG A 341 -0.19 -8.41 -30.75
CA ARG A 341 0.52 -8.76 -31.98
C ARG A 341 0.12 -7.84 -33.13
N LYS A 342 1.09 -7.24 -33.82
CA LYS A 342 0.83 -6.50 -35.05
C LYS A 342 0.49 -7.46 -36.19
N VAL A 343 -0.67 -7.33 -36.79
CA VAL A 343 -1.17 -8.23 -37.85
C VAL A 343 -1.23 -7.60 -39.23
N ASP A 344 -1.22 -6.27 -39.31
CA ASP A 344 -1.24 -5.51 -40.56
C ASP A 344 -0.69 -4.09 -40.34
N GLY A 345 -0.36 -3.40 -41.42
CA GLY A 345 0.06 -2.01 -41.38
C GLY A 345 0.72 -1.54 -42.66
N GLY A 346 0.99 -0.24 -42.72
CA GLY A 346 1.67 0.37 -43.84
C GLY A 346 1.60 1.89 -43.81
N GLU A 347 1.78 2.50 -44.97
CA GLU A 347 1.74 3.95 -45.13
C GLU A 347 0.40 4.38 -45.77
N LYS A 348 -0.13 5.51 -45.32
CA LYS A 348 -1.32 6.14 -45.91
C LYS A 348 -1.14 7.65 -45.98
N GLY A 349 -0.60 8.13 -47.09
CA GLY A 349 -0.29 9.54 -47.28
C GLY A 349 0.95 9.92 -46.47
N LYS A 350 0.80 10.81 -45.47
CA LYS A 350 1.87 11.25 -44.57
C LYS A 350 1.88 10.52 -43.22
N ASP A 351 0.90 9.65 -43.01
CA ASP A 351 0.70 8.93 -41.76
C ASP A 351 1.03 7.45 -41.97
N LEU A 352 1.54 6.82 -40.92
CA LEU A 352 1.60 5.37 -40.80
C LEU A 352 0.29 4.85 -40.21
N TRP A 353 0.01 3.58 -40.47
CA TRP A 353 -1.05 2.86 -39.79
C TRP A 353 -0.63 1.44 -39.47
N GLY A 354 -1.27 0.88 -38.46
CA GLY A 354 -1.05 -0.50 -38.03
C GLY A 354 -2.30 -1.06 -37.36
N ARG A 355 -2.44 -2.38 -37.41
CA ARG A 355 -3.50 -3.12 -36.72
C ARG A 355 -2.88 -4.14 -35.77
N TRP A 356 -3.29 -4.11 -34.51
CA TRP A 356 -2.85 -5.00 -33.45
C TRP A 356 -4.01 -5.81 -32.90
N VAL A 357 -3.73 -7.04 -32.51
CA VAL A 357 -4.72 -7.94 -31.89
C VAL A 357 -4.17 -8.48 -30.57
N VAL A 358 -5.00 -8.40 -29.53
CA VAL A 358 -4.82 -9.09 -28.25
C VAL A 358 -5.89 -10.18 -28.18
N GLU A 359 -5.51 -11.40 -28.55
CA GLU A 359 -6.42 -12.55 -28.66
C GLU A 359 -6.78 -13.17 -27.30
N ALA A 360 -5.87 -13.04 -26.33
CA ALA A 360 -6.12 -13.42 -24.94
C ALA A 360 -6.93 -12.32 -24.23
N PRO A 361 -7.91 -12.67 -23.36
CA PRO A 361 -8.55 -11.68 -22.51
C PRO A 361 -7.53 -10.93 -21.65
N ALA A 362 -7.51 -9.61 -21.77
CA ALA A 362 -6.63 -8.72 -21.02
C ALA A 362 -7.41 -7.53 -20.44
N PRO A 363 -6.98 -6.94 -19.31
CA PRO A 363 -7.67 -5.81 -18.71
C PRO A 363 -7.48 -4.50 -19.49
N ALA A 364 -6.42 -4.41 -20.31
CA ALA A 364 -5.99 -3.19 -20.96
C ALA A 364 -5.38 -3.42 -22.35
N PHE A 365 -5.42 -2.37 -23.17
CA PHE A 365 -4.57 -2.20 -24.35
C PHE A 365 -3.91 -0.82 -24.24
N GLY A 366 -2.58 -0.75 -24.35
CA GLY A 366 -1.86 0.52 -24.38
C GLY A 366 -0.92 0.62 -25.57
N PHE A 367 -0.37 1.82 -25.75
CA PHE A 367 0.62 2.11 -26.78
C PHE A 367 1.49 3.30 -26.35
N GLU A 368 2.71 3.34 -26.88
CA GLU A 368 3.65 4.45 -26.73
C GLU A 368 4.02 5.00 -28.11
N LEU A 369 4.17 6.33 -28.18
CA LEU A 369 4.44 7.06 -29.43
C LEU A 369 5.65 7.96 -29.23
N GLY A 370 6.66 7.83 -30.08
CA GLY A 370 7.85 8.65 -29.92
C GLY A 370 8.92 8.43 -30.98
N ASP A 371 10.09 8.96 -30.71
CA ASP A 371 11.32 8.75 -31.47
C ASP A 371 12.22 7.81 -30.65
N TYR A 372 12.50 6.62 -31.20
CA TYR A 372 13.25 5.60 -30.47
C TYR A 372 14.44 5.08 -31.27
N THR A 373 15.51 4.77 -30.55
CA THR A 373 16.52 3.84 -31.05
C THR A 373 16.10 2.43 -30.69
N VAL A 374 15.85 1.61 -31.71
CA VAL A 374 15.32 0.25 -31.56
C VAL A 374 16.41 -0.78 -31.79
N VAL A 375 16.48 -1.77 -30.90
CA VAL A 375 17.26 -3.00 -31.08
C VAL A 375 16.35 -4.20 -30.84
N GLU A 376 16.62 -5.32 -31.52
CA GLU A 376 15.79 -6.52 -31.40
C GLU A 376 16.60 -7.82 -31.43
N GLU A 377 16.07 -8.87 -30.80
CA GLU A 377 16.60 -10.23 -30.81
C GLU A 377 15.45 -11.25 -30.69
N ASN A 378 15.59 -12.43 -31.31
CA ASN A 378 14.61 -13.51 -31.20
C ASN A 378 14.96 -14.49 -30.06
N VAL A 379 13.96 -14.85 -29.26
CA VAL A 379 14.03 -15.89 -28.23
C VAL A 379 13.04 -17.00 -28.58
N GLY A 380 13.53 -18.03 -29.29
CA GLY A 380 12.63 -19.00 -29.91
C GLY A 380 11.79 -18.30 -30.97
N ASP A 381 10.48 -18.41 -30.86
CA ASP A 381 9.52 -17.77 -31.77
C ASP A 381 9.10 -16.36 -31.33
N VAL A 382 9.63 -15.86 -30.20
CA VAL A 382 9.29 -14.53 -29.66
C VAL A 382 10.31 -13.50 -30.12
N THR A 383 9.86 -12.45 -30.82
CA THR A 383 10.70 -11.28 -31.12
C THR A 383 10.67 -10.31 -29.93
N VAL A 384 11.83 -10.04 -29.35
CA VAL A 384 11.99 -9.08 -28.26
C VAL A 384 12.59 -7.79 -28.81
N ARG A 385 11.92 -6.66 -28.59
CA ARG A 385 12.41 -5.34 -29.01
C ARG A 385 12.64 -4.45 -27.80
N PHE A 386 13.72 -3.69 -27.82
CA PHE A 386 13.97 -2.61 -26.86
C PHE A 386 14.06 -1.28 -27.59
N ALA A 387 13.13 -0.38 -27.26
CA ALA A 387 12.99 0.95 -27.85
C ALA A 387 13.38 2.03 -26.84
N ALA A 388 14.58 2.60 -27.04
CA ALA A 388 15.17 3.57 -26.14
C ALA A 388 14.93 5.01 -26.62
N THR A 389 14.46 5.87 -25.72
CA THR A 389 14.38 7.31 -25.96
C THR A 389 15.76 7.95 -25.88
N ASP A 390 15.90 9.13 -26.48
CA ASP A 390 17.07 9.98 -26.32
C ASP A 390 17.46 10.22 -24.85
N GLU A 391 16.47 10.35 -23.96
CA GLU A 391 16.72 10.55 -22.53
C GLU A 391 17.32 9.29 -21.89
N ALA A 392 16.80 8.11 -22.21
CA ALA A 392 17.36 6.85 -21.75
C ALA A 392 18.82 6.70 -22.20
N ILE A 393 19.11 7.00 -23.47
CA ILE A 393 20.46 6.93 -24.04
C ILE A 393 21.40 7.95 -23.38
N LYS A 394 20.95 9.19 -23.15
CA LYS A 394 21.73 10.20 -22.43
C LYS A 394 22.02 9.80 -20.99
N THR A 395 21.06 9.13 -20.34
CA THR A 395 21.14 8.75 -18.93
C THR A 395 22.03 7.52 -18.72
N PHE A 396 21.91 6.50 -19.56
CA PHE A 396 22.56 5.20 -19.38
C PHE A 396 23.69 4.91 -20.39
N GLY A 397 23.91 5.80 -21.35
CA GLY A 397 24.95 5.71 -22.37
C GLY A 397 24.50 5.11 -23.71
N PRO A 398 25.31 5.25 -24.77
CA PRO A 398 24.95 4.88 -26.14
C PRO A 398 24.74 3.38 -26.36
N GLU A 399 25.37 2.51 -25.57
CA GLU A 399 25.20 1.04 -25.68
C GLU A 399 24.05 0.52 -24.81
N SER A 400 23.37 1.39 -24.06
CA SER A 400 22.27 0.99 -23.17
C SER A 400 21.13 0.24 -23.86
N PRO A 401 20.71 0.53 -25.11
CA PRO A 401 19.65 -0.25 -25.75
C PRO A 401 20.03 -1.73 -25.89
N LYS A 402 21.25 -2.03 -26.33
CA LYS A 402 21.74 -3.41 -26.48
C LYS A 402 21.89 -4.10 -25.13
N LEU A 403 22.38 -3.38 -24.12
CA LEU A 403 22.50 -3.91 -22.75
C LEU A 403 21.13 -4.32 -22.20
N PHE A 404 20.13 -3.44 -22.31
CA PHE A 404 18.79 -3.71 -21.79
C PHE A 404 18.05 -4.78 -22.59
N LEU A 405 18.25 -4.85 -23.92
CA LEU A 405 17.78 -5.97 -24.73
C LEU A 405 18.38 -7.29 -24.24
N GLY A 406 19.69 -7.35 -23.99
CA GLY A 406 20.35 -8.56 -23.47
C GLY A 406 19.79 -8.99 -22.11
N ASN A 407 19.51 -8.02 -21.23
CA ASN A 407 18.84 -8.28 -19.95
C ASN A 407 17.43 -8.82 -20.14
N ALA A 408 16.62 -8.20 -21.01
CA ALA A 408 15.26 -8.62 -21.31
C ALA A 408 15.21 -10.05 -21.87
N VAL A 409 16.12 -10.37 -22.80
CA VAL A 409 16.28 -11.73 -23.35
C VAL A 409 16.60 -12.75 -22.26
N ALA A 410 17.49 -12.40 -21.32
CA ALA A 410 17.84 -13.27 -20.21
C ALA A 410 16.64 -13.48 -19.25
N VAL A 411 15.92 -12.41 -18.93
CA VAL A 411 14.70 -12.44 -18.10
C VAL A 411 13.62 -13.30 -18.75
N LEU A 412 13.32 -13.09 -20.04
CA LEU A 412 12.33 -13.87 -20.77
C LEU A 412 12.68 -15.37 -20.75
N LYS A 413 13.94 -15.74 -21.01
CA LYS A 413 14.40 -17.13 -20.94
C LYS A 413 14.21 -17.75 -19.54
N ALA A 414 14.38 -16.96 -18.49
CA ALA A 414 14.12 -17.41 -17.12
C ALA A 414 12.62 -17.57 -16.84
N TYR A 415 11.79 -16.63 -17.24
CA TYR A 415 10.33 -16.69 -17.04
C TYR A 415 9.66 -17.79 -17.85
N LEU A 416 10.13 -18.09 -19.05
CA LEU A 416 9.68 -19.27 -19.81
C LEU A 416 9.90 -20.59 -19.04
N ARG A 417 10.94 -20.66 -18.20
CA ARG A 417 11.21 -21.82 -17.34
C ARG A 417 10.34 -21.80 -16.08
N LEU A 418 10.15 -20.65 -15.46
CA LEU A 418 9.43 -20.48 -14.19
C LEU A 418 7.91 -20.52 -14.34
N PHE A 419 7.36 -19.86 -15.35
CA PHE A 419 5.92 -19.62 -15.50
C PHE A 419 5.31 -20.36 -16.70
N GLY A 420 6.14 -20.81 -17.64
CA GLY A 420 5.71 -21.49 -18.85
C GLY A 420 5.58 -20.55 -20.04
N ASP A 421 4.80 -20.94 -21.03
CA ASP A 421 4.80 -20.30 -22.36
C ASP A 421 4.37 -18.83 -22.30
N TYR A 422 5.11 -17.99 -23.02
CA TYR A 422 4.77 -16.58 -23.22
C TYR A 422 3.56 -16.49 -24.17
N PRO A 423 2.53 -15.68 -23.87
CA PRO A 423 1.27 -15.69 -24.62
C PRO A 423 1.28 -14.93 -25.96
N HIS A 424 2.39 -14.28 -26.33
CA HIS A 424 2.49 -13.45 -27.54
C HIS A 424 3.72 -13.82 -28.37
N ASP A 425 3.73 -13.43 -29.64
CA ASP A 425 4.87 -13.64 -30.55
C ASP A 425 5.87 -12.48 -30.51
N GLU A 426 5.49 -11.35 -29.92
CA GLU A 426 6.30 -10.15 -29.80
C GLU A 426 6.24 -9.63 -28.35
N LEU A 427 7.38 -9.16 -27.85
CA LEU A 427 7.51 -8.43 -26.60
C LEU A 427 8.27 -7.12 -26.85
N ASP A 428 7.54 -6.01 -26.82
CA ASP A 428 8.12 -4.68 -27.00
C ASP A 428 8.39 -4.05 -25.63
N ILE A 429 9.61 -3.55 -25.41
CA ILE A 429 10.01 -2.86 -24.18
C ILE A 429 10.41 -1.44 -24.55
N VAL A 430 9.70 -0.46 -24.01
CA VAL A 430 9.79 0.95 -24.43
C VAL A 430 10.13 1.82 -23.24
N THR A 431 11.13 2.68 -23.37
CA THR A 431 11.43 3.67 -22.33
C THR A 431 10.58 4.92 -22.48
N THR A 432 10.17 5.54 -21.39
CA THR A 432 9.48 6.85 -21.39
C THR A 432 10.24 7.88 -20.54
N PRO A 433 10.26 9.17 -20.95
CA PRO A 433 10.75 10.27 -20.13
C PRO A 433 10.04 10.35 -18.77
N LEU A 434 10.74 10.84 -17.75
CA LEU A 434 10.11 11.10 -16.45
C LEU A 434 9.24 12.37 -16.53
N THR A 435 7.94 12.27 -16.23
CA THR A 435 7.08 13.46 -16.07
C THR A 435 6.30 13.47 -14.76
N GLU A 436 5.67 14.60 -14.46
CA GLU A 436 4.75 14.75 -13.31
C GLU A 436 3.49 13.87 -13.48
N VAL A 437 3.12 13.52 -14.72
CA VAL A 437 1.91 12.75 -15.06
C VAL A 437 2.22 11.26 -15.25
N HIS A 438 3.40 10.95 -15.78
CA HIS A 438 3.92 9.60 -15.98
C HIS A 438 5.25 9.43 -15.27
N SER A 439 5.16 8.96 -14.03
CA SER A 439 6.30 8.72 -13.15
C SER A 439 6.54 7.24 -12.85
N PHE A 440 5.80 6.34 -13.52
CA PHE A 440 5.85 4.91 -13.22
C PHE A 440 5.87 4.02 -14.47
N SER A 441 6.45 2.84 -14.30
CA SER A 441 6.57 1.79 -15.31
C SER A 441 5.32 0.90 -15.28
N GLN A 442 5.02 0.24 -16.40
CA GLN A 442 3.85 -0.63 -16.53
C GLN A 442 4.13 -1.79 -17.49
N GLY A 443 3.94 -3.02 -17.03
CA GLY A 443 3.83 -4.19 -17.88
C GLY A 443 2.40 -4.34 -18.42
N LEU A 444 2.17 -3.99 -19.68
CA LEU A 444 0.93 -4.23 -20.45
C LEU A 444 1.07 -5.50 -21.32
N PRO A 445 -0.02 -6.11 -21.83
CA PRO A 445 0.08 -7.33 -22.63
C PRO A 445 0.93 -7.12 -23.89
N GLY A 446 2.08 -7.79 -24.01
CA GLY A 446 2.99 -7.62 -25.15
C GLY A 446 3.83 -6.34 -25.14
N LEU A 447 3.61 -5.43 -24.19
CA LEU A 447 4.25 -4.11 -24.13
C LEU A 447 4.69 -3.78 -22.71
N VAL A 448 5.98 -3.58 -22.48
CA VAL A 448 6.54 -3.13 -21.19
C VAL A 448 7.00 -1.70 -21.32
N VAL A 449 6.42 -0.80 -20.54
CA VAL A 449 6.78 0.62 -20.50
C VAL A 449 7.66 0.89 -19.29
N LEU A 450 8.87 1.42 -19.50
CA LEU A 450 9.85 1.69 -18.45
C LEU A 450 10.12 3.19 -18.31
N ALA A 451 9.73 3.77 -17.18
CA ALA A 451 10.04 5.17 -16.89
C ALA A 451 11.53 5.35 -16.57
N VAL A 452 12.24 6.18 -17.34
CA VAL A 452 13.70 6.42 -17.18
C VAL A 452 14.04 6.90 -15.76
N GLY A 453 13.16 7.69 -15.16
CA GLY A 453 13.31 8.16 -13.78
C GLY A 453 13.35 7.01 -12.76
N GLN A 454 12.48 6.02 -12.90
CA GLN A 454 12.45 4.83 -12.04
C GLN A 454 13.62 3.89 -12.32
N MET A 455 13.95 3.65 -13.60
CA MET A 455 15.10 2.82 -13.98
C MET A 455 16.41 3.29 -13.32
N ARG A 456 16.56 4.61 -13.14
CA ARG A 456 17.70 5.24 -12.46
C ARG A 456 17.70 5.00 -10.94
N GLN A 457 16.53 4.89 -10.33
CA GLN A 457 16.36 4.75 -8.88
C GLN A 457 16.52 3.30 -8.40
N THR A 458 16.07 2.32 -9.19
CA THR A 458 15.83 0.93 -8.72
C THR A 458 16.79 -0.12 -9.27
N GLU A 459 17.97 0.27 -9.77
CA GLU A 459 18.88 -0.65 -10.48
C GLU A 459 18.16 -1.40 -11.62
N SER A 460 17.86 -0.71 -12.73
CA SER A 460 17.22 -1.14 -14.01
C SER A 460 16.84 -2.62 -14.29
N LEU A 461 17.62 -3.64 -13.90
CA LEU A 461 17.30 -5.06 -14.09
C LEU A 461 16.12 -5.53 -13.22
N GLY A 462 16.07 -5.13 -11.94
CA GLY A 462 14.99 -5.54 -11.02
C GLY A 462 13.63 -5.01 -11.51
N LEU A 463 13.57 -3.72 -11.84
CA LEU A 463 12.39 -3.09 -12.43
C LEU A 463 11.99 -3.74 -13.77
N LEU A 464 12.94 -3.95 -14.69
CA LEU A 464 12.66 -4.64 -15.95
C LEU A 464 12.06 -6.04 -15.70
N ALA A 465 12.61 -6.78 -14.75
CA ALA A 465 12.12 -8.11 -14.38
C ALA A 465 10.72 -8.06 -13.76
N HIS A 466 10.43 -7.08 -12.90
CA HIS A 466 9.10 -6.85 -12.32
C HIS A 466 8.07 -6.62 -13.43
N GLU A 467 8.30 -5.64 -14.30
CA GLU A 467 7.35 -5.29 -15.36
C GLU A 467 7.18 -6.42 -16.40
N MET A 468 8.23 -7.18 -16.69
CA MET A 468 8.14 -8.38 -17.53
C MET A 468 7.38 -9.53 -16.86
N ALA A 469 7.34 -9.60 -15.52
CA ALA A 469 6.59 -10.64 -14.82
C ALA A 469 5.08 -10.44 -14.98
N HIS A 470 4.64 -9.19 -15.17
CA HIS A 470 3.24 -8.87 -15.43
C HIS A 470 2.66 -9.53 -16.69
N GLN A 471 3.53 -9.95 -17.62
CA GLN A 471 3.14 -10.76 -18.78
C GLN A 471 2.47 -12.10 -18.39
N TRP A 472 2.73 -12.60 -17.18
CA TRP A 472 2.01 -13.75 -16.61
C TRP A 472 1.04 -13.33 -15.51
N TYR A 473 1.44 -12.44 -14.59
CA TYR A 473 0.62 -12.02 -13.45
C TYR A 473 0.45 -10.49 -13.45
N PRO A 474 -0.63 -9.92 -14.03
CA PRO A 474 -1.96 -10.52 -14.10
C PRO A 474 -2.39 -11.01 -15.50
N HIS A 475 -1.59 -10.83 -16.56
CA HIS A 475 -2.12 -10.98 -17.94
C HIS A 475 -2.45 -12.42 -18.36
N VAL A 476 -1.87 -13.42 -17.71
CA VAL A 476 -2.24 -14.84 -17.88
C VAL A 476 -3.11 -15.32 -16.72
N VAL A 477 -2.81 -14.93 -15.49
CA VAL A 477 -3.57 -15.26 -14.29
C VAL A 477 -3.86 -13.98 -13.52
N ALA A 478 -5.12 -13.53 -13.55
CA ALA A 478 -5.52 -12.27 -12.93
C ALA A 478 -5.97 -12.47 -11.47
N PRO A 479 -5.81 -11.47 -10.58
CA PRO A 479 -6.47 -11.49 -9.27
C PRO A 479 -8.00 -11.48 -9.44
N ALA A 480 -8.72 -12.12 -8.52
CA ALA A 480 -10.18 -12.17 -8.55
C ALA A 480 -10.87 -10.91 -8.01
N SER A 481 -10.16 -10.09 -7.23
CA SER A 481 -10.67 -8.85 -6.63
C SER A 481 -9.51 -7.94 -6.23
N ASP A 482 -9.80 -6.71 -5.82
CA ASP A 482 -8.80 -5.78 -5.25
C ASP A 482 -8.12 -6.32 -3.98
N ARG A 483 -8.81 -7.19 -3.22
CA ARG A 483 -8.23 -7.87 -2.05
C ARG A 483 -7.18 -8.91 -2.42
N ASP A 484 -7.24 -9.39 -3.67
CA ASP A 484 -6.32 -10.37 -4.24
C ASP A 484 -5.21 -9.72 -5.08
N ALA A 485 -5.16 -8.38 -5.17
CA ALA A 485 -4.20 -7.65 -6.00
C ALA A 485 -2.73 -7.98 -5.69
N TRP A 486 -2.43 -8.45 -4.48
CA TRP A 486 -1.10 -8.92 -4.10
C TRP A 486 -0.61 -10.12 -4.92
N LEU A 487 -1.51 -10.90 -5.53
CA LEU A 487 -1.14 -11.97 -6.46
C LEU A 487 -0.63 -11.44 -7.81
N SER A 488 -0.87 -10.17 -8.13
CA SER A 488 -0.18 -9.46 -9.22
C SER A 488 1.18 -8.95 -8.73
N GLU A 489 1.15 -8.00 -7.79
CA GLU A 489 2.34 -7.22 -7.41
C GLU A 489 3.36 -8.03 -6.62
N GLY A 490 2.90 -8.86 -5.68
CA GLY A 490 3.78 -9.75 -4.91
C GLY A 490 4.43 -10.82 -5.79
N MET A 491 3.73 -11.34 -6.80
CA MET A 491 4.30 -12.30 -7.76
C MET A 491 5.35 -11.64 -8.66
N ALA A 492 5.07 -10.44 -9.16
CA ALA A 492 6.01 -9.69 -10.00
C ALA A 492 7.28 -9.30 -9.23
N GLU A 493 7.13 -8.86 -7.98
CA GLU A 493 8.24 -8.54 -7.09
C GLU A 493 9.01 -9.80 -6.67
N TYR A 494 8.33 -10.92 -6.38
CA TYR A 494 9.01 -12.20 -6.15
C TYR A 494 9.84 -12.63 -7.36
N ALA A 495 9.30 -12.48 -8.57
CA ALA A 495 9.97 -12.83 -9.82
C ALA A 495 11.22 -11.97 -10.05
N SER A 496 11.15 -10.65 -9.81
CA SER A 496 12.29 -9.74 -9.92
C SER A 496 13.44 -10.15 -8.99
N LEU A 497 13.12 -10.51 -7.74
CA LEU A 497 14.09 -10.98 -6.74
C LEU A 497 14.75 -12.31 -7.14
N VAL A 498 14.00 -13.22 -7.77
CA VAL A 498 14.57 -14.46 -8.32
C VAL A 498 15.55 -14.15 -9.44
N ILE A 499 15.20 -13.25 -10.38
CA ILE A 499 16.10 -12.82 -11.46
C ILE A 499 17.37 -12.20 -10.90
N GLU A 500 17.25 -11.28 -9.95
CA GLU A 500 18.40 -10.65 -9.33
C GLU A 500 19.32 -11.68 -8.67
N ARG A 501 18.75 -12.66 -7.95
CA ARG A 501 19.54 -13.74 -7.32
C ARG A 501 20.27 -14.59 -8.36
N LEU A 502 19.65 -14.87 -9.50
CA LEU A 502 20.26 -15.61 -10.60
C LEU A 502 21.39 -14.80 -11.26
N ALA A 503 21.21 -13.50 -11.45
CA ALA A 503 22.24 -12.60 -11.96
C ALA A 503 23.41 -12.44 -10.96
N ARG A 504 23.12 -12.33 -9.66
CA ARG A 504 24.08 -12.22 -8.56
C ARG A 504 24.87 -13.49 -8.28
N LYS A 505 24.41 -14.69 -8.67
CA LYS A 505 25.33 -15.85 -8.71
C LYS A 505 26.54 -15.63 -9.64
N GLN A 506 26.50 -14.61 -10.50
CA GLN A 506 27.64 -14.11 -11.28
C GLN A 506 28.29 -12.82 -10.69
N LEU A 507 27.68 -12.17 -9.67
CA LEU A 507 28.13 -10.91 -9.04
C LEU A 507 28.04 -11.02 -7.49
N LYS A 508 29.18 -10.91 -6.80
CA LYS A 508 29.38 -11.27 -5.37
C LYS A 508 28.62 -10.42 -4.30
N SER A 509 27.30 -10.27 -4.34
CA SER A 509 26.51 -9.56 -3.31
C SER A 509 25.06 -10.10 -3.14
N GLY A 510 24.50 -10.02 -1.92
CA GLY A 510 23.18 -10.54 -1.50
C GLY A 510 21.95 -9.87 -2.15
N PRO A 511 20.70 -10.29 -1.83
CA PRO A 511 19.47 -9.73 -2.40
C PRO A 511 19.27 -8.28 -1.94
N VAL A 512 19.02 -7.34 -2.86
CA VAL A 512 18.96 -5.90 -2.52
C VAL A 512 17.54 -5.39 -2.25
N GLY A 513 16.46 -6.11 -2.60
CA GLY A 513 15.09 -5.56 -2.46
C GLY A 513 14.34 -5.83 -1.14
N LEU A 514 14.34 -7.06 -0.61
CA LEU A 514 13.44 -7.44 0.50
C LEU A 514 13.79 -6.79 1.84
N ALA A 515 15.09 -6.65 2.12
CA ALA A 515 15.56 -5.98 3.33
C ALA A 515 15.05 -4.52 3.37
N GLU A 516 15.08 -3.81 2.24
CA GLU A 516 14.60 -2.43 2.14
C GLU A 516 13.09 -2.33 2.40
N TYR A 517 12.28 -3.22 1.81
CA TYR A 517 10.85 -3.26 2.09
C TYR A 517 10.55 -3.55 3.55
N ARG A 518 11.32 -4.44 4.17
CA ARG A 518 11.17 -4.75 5.59
C ARG A 518 11.54 -3.56 6.48
N GLU A 519 12.57 -2.79 6.11
CA GLU A 519 12.90 -1.55 6.81
C GLU A 519 11.81 -0.49 6.61
N ARG A 520 11.29 -0.31 5.39
CA ARG A 520 10.12 0.55 5.14
C ARG A 520 8.91 0.16 5.97
N MET A 521 8.65 -1.13 6.14
CA MET A 521 7.58 -1.64 7.02
C MET A 521 7.79 -1.31 8.49
N ARG A 522 9.05 -1.04 8.92
CA ARG A 522 9.43 -0.63 10.28
C ARG A 522 9.51 0.89 10.45
N GLU A 523 9.33 1.67 9.39
CA GLU A 523 9.23 3.12 9.47
C GLU A 523 7.93 3.53 10.17
N ARG A 524 7.92 4.75 10.74
CA ARG A 524 6.73 5.32 11.40
C ARG A 524 5.82 5.95 10.36
N ALA A 525 4.53 5.59 10.43
CA ALA A 525 3.47 6.23 9.66
C ALA A 525 2.86 7.41 10.43
N ARG A 526 2.00 8.22 9.77
CA ARG A 526 1.41 9.43 10.37
C ARG A 526 0.41 9.11 11.49
N HIS A 527 -0.17 7.92 11.51
CA HIS A 527 -0.98 7.41 12.62
C HIS A 527 -0.17 7.10 13.90
N GLY A 528 1.16 7.20 13.84
CA GLY A 528 2.05 7.00 14.99
C GLY A 528 2.51 5.56 15.20
N GLY A 529 1.87 4.58 14.55
CA GLY A 529 2.33 3.20 14.44
C GLY A 529 3.41 3.01 13.37
N LEU A 530 3.77 1.76 13.11
CA LEU A 530 4.64 1.39 12.00
C LEU A 530 3.84 1.36 10.69
N VAL A 531 4.53 1.47 9.54
CA VAL A 531 3.94 1.22 8.22
C VAL A 531 3.24 -0.14 8.17
N ALA A 532 3.85 -1.20 8.72
CA ALA A 532 3.22 -2.52 8.79
C ALA A 532 1.92 -2.57 9.61
N ASP A 533 1.65 -1.57 10.46
CA ASP A 533 0.47 -1.53 11.33
C ASP A 533 -0.75 -0.92 10.63
N THR A 534 -0.57 -0.33 9.45
CA THR A 534 -1.62 0.35 8.66
C THR A 534 -2.74 -0.62 8.24
N GLY A 535 -2.40 -1.88 7.94
CA GLY A 535 -3.39 -2.89 7.59
C GLY A 535 -2.77 -4.18 7.04
N PRO A 536 -3.59 -5.24 6.83
CA PRO A 536 -3.17 -6.46 6.17
C PRO A 536 -3.06 -6.27 4.65
N ILE A 537 -2.43 -7.24 3.96
CA ILE A 537 -2.28 -7.22 2.50
C ILE A 537 -3.65 -7.21 1.81
N SER A 538 -4.64 -7.93 2.36
CA SER A 538 -5.98 -8.07 1.78
C SER A 538 -6.84 -6.80 1.78
N ILE A 539 -6.34 -5.67 2.31
CA ILE A 539 -6.96 -4.34 2.15
C ILE A 539 -6.61 -3.72 0.79
N GLY A 540 -5.53 -4.17 0.15
CA GLY A 540 -5.16 -3.73 -1.19
C GLY A 540 -4.89 -2.22 -1.27
N PRO A 541 -5.35 -1.54 -2.33
CA PRO A 541 -5.05 -0.12 -2.57
C PRO A 541 -5.46 0.84 -1.44
N ARG A 542 -6.42 0.44 -0.59
CA ARG A 542 -6.88 1.24 0.57
C ARG A 542 -5.79 1.44 1.65
N LEU A 543 -4.66 0.74 1.55
CA LEU A 543 -3.50 0.97 2.42
C LEU A 543 -2.88 2.36 2.21
N ASP A 544 -3.02 2.93 1.01
CA ASP A 544 -2.62 4.31 0.75
C ASP A 544 -3.71 5.28 1.20
N SER A 545 -3.37 6.13 2.17
CA SER A 545 -4.32 7.03 2.84
C SER A 545 -3.60 8.27 3.37
N SER A 546 -4.36 9.21 3.94
CA SER A 546 -3.81 10.38 4.65
C SER A 546 -2.93 9.99 5.86
N LEU A 547 -3.16 8.80 6.42
CA LEU A 547 -2.44 8.26 7.58
C LEU A 547 -1.16 7.51 7.21
N CYS A 548 -1.09 7.01 5.98
CA CYS A 548 0.13 6.42 5.44
C CYS A 548 0.16 6.55 3.91
N TYR A 549 0.99 7.46 3.42
CA TYR A 549 1.26 7.59 1.99
C TYR A 549 2.23 6.50 1.55
N PHE A 550 1.96 5.83 0.43
CA PHE A 550 2.81 4.78 -0.14
C PHE A 550 3.01 3.58 0.78
N CYS A 551 2.02 3.26 1.62
CA CYS A 551 1.96 2.04 2.41
C CYS A 551 1.66 0.82 1.55
N TYR A 552 0.98 0.99 0.41
CA TYR A 552 0.65 -0.08 -0.53
C TYR A 552 1.90 -0.84 -0.99
N GLN A 553 2.96 -0.13 -1.39
CA GLN A 553 4.16 -0.76 -1.92
C GLN A 553 4.88 -1.69 -0.91
N PRO A 554 5.30 -1.25 0.30
CA PRO A 554 6.01 -2.12 1.23
C PRO A 554 5.15 -3.29 1.76
N ILE A 555 3.83 -3.12 1.84
CA ILE A 555 2.92 -4.15 2.35
C ILE A 555 2.51 -5.11 1.22
N VAL A 556 1.97 -4.64 0.11
CA VAL A 556 1.44 -5.50 -0.95
C VAL A 556 2.56 -6.11 -1.81
N TYR A 557 3.57 -5.33 -2.19
CA TYR A 557 4.69 -5.82 -2.99
C TYR A 557 5.69 -6.54 -2.08
N GLY A 558 6.23 -5.81 -1.10
CA GLY A 558 7.28 -6.29 -0.21
C GLY A 558 6.85 -7.51 0.60
N LYS A 559 5.90 -7.35 1.53
CA LYS A 559 5.41 -8.47 2.36
C LYS A 559 4.78 -9.59 1.51
N GLY A 560 4.13 -9.26 0.38
CA GLY A 560 3.63 -10.24 -0.58
C GLY A 560 4.74 -11.13 -1.18
N ALA A 561 5.84 -10.54 -1.64
CA ALA A 561 7.00 -11.27 -2.14
C ALA A 561 7.69 -12.09 -1.05
N MET A 562 7.79 -11.58 0.18
CA MET A 562 8.33 -12.33 1.33
C MET A 562 7.47 -13.56 1.69
N VAL A 563 6.14 -13.46 1.54
CA VAL A 563 5.22 -14.60 1.69
C VAL A 563 5.52 -15.66 0.64
N LEU A 564 5.70 -15.29 -0.62
CA LEU A 564 6.04 -16.22 -1.70
C LEU A 564 7.42 -16.86 -1.49
N GLU A 565 8.42 -16.09 -1.06
CA GLU A 565 9.74 -16.63 -0.68
C GLU A 565 9.65 -17.61 0.49
N SER A 566 8.78 -17.35 1.47
CA SER A 566 8.54 -18.25 2.61
C SER A 566 7.90 -19.57 2.17
N ILE A 567 6.98 -19.52 1.21
CA ILE A 567 6.38 -20.72 0.59
C ILE A 567 7.45 -21.47 -0.20
N ALA A 568 8.20 -20.78 -1.06
CA ALA A 568 9.28 -21.34 -1.87
C ALA A 568 10.34 -22.03 -1.00
N SER A 569 10.71 -21.42 0.12
CA SER A 569 11.67 -21.98 1.06
C SER A 569 11.12 -23.21 1.80
N THR A 570 9.80 -23.26 2.03
CA THR A 570 9.16 -24.38 2.71
C THR A 570 9.02 -25.61 1.83
N VAL A 571 8.68 -25.44 0.55
CA VAL A 571 8.50 -26.57 -0.39
C VAL A 571 9.74 -26.89 -1.23
N GLY A 572 10.71 -25.96 -1.27
CA GLY A 572 11.88 -26.01 -2.13
C GLY A 572 11.67 -25.24 -3.44
N PHE A 573 12.69 -24.51 -3.88
CA PHE A 573 12.62 -23.63 -5.05
C PHE A 573 12.15 -24.34 -6.31
N ASP A 574 12.70 -25.51 -6.65
CA ASP A 574 12.32 -26.23 -7.87
C ASP A 574 10.86 -26.71 -7.84
N ALA A 575 10.39 -27.18 -6.68
CA ALA A 575 9.01 -27.60 -6.48
C ALA A 575 8.04 -26.40 -6.56
N PHE A 576 8.45 -25.25 -6.02
CA PHE A 576 7.67 -24.02 -6.11
C PHE A 576 7.63 -23.48 -7.55
N ALA A 577 8.76 -23.45 -8.26
CA ALA A 577 8.82 -23.07 -9.66
C ALA A 577 7.92 -23.96 -10.53
N ALA A 578 7.93 -25.28 -10.32
CA ALA A 578 7.01 -26.20 -10.98
C ALA A 578 5.53 -25.91 -10.63
N THR A 579 5.27 -25.42 -9.41
CA THR A 579 3.94 -25.02 -8.97
C THR A 579 3.46 -23.74 -9.66
N LEU A 580 4.32 -22.72 -9.77
CA LEU A 580 4.00 -21.47 -10.49
C LEU A 580 3.74 -21.73 -11.97
N LYS A 581 4.55 -22.60 -12.61
CA LYS A 581 4.30 -23.03 -13.98
C LYS A 581 2.94 -23.70 -14.14
N ALA A 582 2.58 -24.58 -13.21
CA ALA A 582 1.30 -25.27 -13.27
C ALA A 582 0.11 -24.37 -12.91
N LEU A 583 0.31 -23.37 -12.05
CA LEU A 583 -0.66 -22.32 -11.76
C LEU A 583 -1.03 -21.55 -13.04
N GLY A 584 -0.01 -21.12 -13.79
CA GLY A 584 -0.17 -20.45 -15.08
C GLY A 584 -0.87 -21.30 -16.15
N GLN A 585 -0.83 -22.63 -16.03
CA GLN A 585 -1.55 -23.55 -16.91
C GLN A 585 -3.02 -23.76 -16.48
N GLU A 586 -3.27 -23.94 -15.18
CA GLU A 586 -4.61 -24.25 -14.66
C GLU A 586 -5.55 -23.03 -14.64
N PHE A 587 -4.98 -21.85 -14.36
CA PHE A 587 -5.70 -20.59 -14.28
C PHE A 587 -5.49 -19.70 -15.51
N ARG A 588 -4.98 -20.26 -16.62
CA ARG A 588 -4.74 -19.53 -17.86
C ARG A 588 -6.00 -18.79 -18.32
N HIS A 589 -5.90 -17.47 -18.46
CA HIS A 589 -6.97 -16.54 -18.83
C HIS A 589 -8.18 -16.58 -17.89
N ARG A 590 -7.94 -16.86 -16.60
CA ARG A 590 -8.93 -16.87 -15.53
C ARG A 590 -8.44 -16.02 -14.36
N THR A 591 -9.38 -15.66 -13.49
CA THR A 591 -9.05 -15.04 -12.21
C THR A 591 -8.77 -16.10 -11.14
N ILE A 592 -8.02 -15.71 -10.11
CA ILE A 592 -7.74 -16.52 -8.93
C ILE A 592 -7.88 -15.67 -7.66
N SER A 593 -8.59 -16.19 -6.65
CA SER A 593 -8.63 -15.58 -5.32
C SER A 593 -7.49 -16.07 -4.43
N THR A 594 -7.18 -15.33 -3.37
CA THR A 594 -6.23 -15.74 -2.35
C THR A 594 -6.57 -17.12 -1.79
N ASP A 595 -7.85 -17.38 -1.50
CA ASP A 595 -8.34 -18.69 -1.03
C ASP A 595 -7.98 -19.82 -2.01
N GLN A 596 -8.22 -19.60 -3.30
CA GLN A 596 -7.93 -20.57 -4.35
C GLN A 596 -6.43 -20.78 -4.51
N PHE A 597 -5.62 -19.72 -4.42
CA PHE A 597 -4.16 -19.81 -4.48
C PHE A 597 -3.60 -20.68 -3.35
N PHE A 598 -4.02 -20.43 -2.11
CA PHE A 598 -3.58 -21.25 -0.97
C PHE A 598 -4.10 -22.69 -1.07
N ALA A 599 -5.36 -22.91 -1.46
CA ALA A 599 -5.89 -24.26 -1.67
C ALA A 599 -5.12 -25.03 -2.76
N PHE A 600 -4.73 -24.35 -3.84
CA PHE A 600 -3.93 -24.93 -4.92
C PHE A 600 -2.54 -25.36 -4.41
N LEU A 601 -1.86 -24.52 -3.63
CA LEU A 601 -0.58 -24.87 -2.98
C LEU A 601 -0.72 -26.09 -2.06
N GLU A 602 -1.73 -26.10 -1.20
CA GLU A 602 -1.97 -27.18 -0.23
C GLU A 602 -2.24 -28.51 -0.95
N SER A 603 -3.02 -28.49 -2.03
CA SER A 603 -3.34 -29.68 -2.83
C SER A 603 -2.12 -30.34 -3.47
N ARG A 604 -1.08 -29.55 -3.80
CA ARG A 604 0.13 -30.04 -4.49
C ARG A 604 1.20 -30.54 -3.54
N HIS A 605 1.35 -29.89 -2.39
CA HIS A 605 2.46 -30.15 -1.47
C HIS A 605 2.04 -30.95 -0.23
N GLY A 606 0.74 -31.05 0.07
CA GLY A 606 0.27 -31.70 1.30
C GLY A 606 0.71 -30.97 2.58
N VAL A 607 1.14 -29.71 2.46
CA VAL A 607 1.55 -28.82 3.55
C VAL A 607 0.44 -27.81 3.80
N GLY A 608 0.03 -27.61 5.05
CA GLY A 608 -0.97 -26.60 5.41
C GLY A 608 -0.37 -25.19 5.47
N PHE A 609 -0.88 -24.29 4.63
CA PHE A 609 -0.46 -22.89 4.53
C PHE A 609 -1.49 -21.90 5.07
N ARG A 610 -2.65 -22.36 5.52
CA ARG A 610 -3.69 -21.53 6.15
C ARG A 610 -3.15 -20.55 7.20
N TRP A 611 -2.26 -20.99 8.08
CA TRP A 611 -1.69 -20.12 9.12
C TRP A 611 -0.91 -18.94 8.54
N LEU A 612 -0.21 -19.15 7.41
CA LEU A 612 0.61 -18.15 6.73
C LEU A 612 -0.31 -17.08 6.14
N ARG A 613 -1.40 -17.50 5.51
CA ARG A 613 -2.46 -16.60 5.05
C ARG A 613 -3.04 -15.77 6.20
N GLU A 614 -3.54 -16.41 7.25
CA GLU A 614 -4.19 -15.72 8.38
C GLU A 614 -3.24 -14.78 9.15
N THR A 615 -1.93 -15.05 9.10
CA THR A 615 -0.90 -14.23 9.77
C THR A 615 -0.43 -13.07 8.90
N PHE A 616 -0.16 -13.32 7.61
CA PHE A 616 0.54 -12.34 6.76
C PHE A 616 -0.35 -11.70 5.71
N ILE A 617 -1.34 -12.42 5.17
CA ILE A 617 -2.25 -11.88 4.17
C ILE A 617 -3.41 -11.13 4.83
N ASP A 618 -4.04 -11.77 5.82
CA ASP A 618 -5.19 -11.22 6.55
C ASP A 618 -4.80 -10.53 7.88
N GLY A 619 -3.50 -10.51 8.19
CA GLY A 619 -2.95 -9.94 9.41
C GLY A 619 -2.04 -8.73 9.21
N SER A 620 -2.28 -7.69 10.00
CA SER A 620 -1.43 -6.49 10.12
C SER A 620 -0.18 -6.76 10.97
N GLY A 621 0.88 -6.00 10.71
CA GLY A 621 2.14 -6.07 11.44
C GLY A 621 3.05 -7.23 11.00
N LEU A 622 4.15 -7.39 11.74
CA LEU A 622 5.13 -8.48 11.58
C LEU A 622 5.35 -9.17 12.93
N PRO A 623 5.24 -10.50 13.03
CA PRO A 623 5.50 -11.23 14.26
C PRO A 623 7.00 -11.24 14.58
N TYR A 624 7.34 -11.39 15.86
CA TYR A 624 8.71 -11.40 16.33
C TYR A 624 9.15 -12.82 16.64
N ILE A 625 10.31 -13.24 16.15
CA ILE A 625 10.96 -14.52 16.51
C ILE A 625 12.18 -14.21 17.36
N LEU A 626 12.07 -14.46 18.65
CA LEU A 626 13.20 -14.43 19.57
C LEU A 626 13.94 -15.76 19.48
N TYR A 627 15.26 -15.75 19.31
CA TYR A 627 16.05 -16.98 19.26
C TYR A 627 17.29 -16.92 20.15
N GLU A 628 17.56 -18.04 20.80
CA GLU A 628 18.70 -18.30 21.69
C GLU A 628 19.42 -19.55 21.17
N TYR A 629 20.74 -19.54 21.12
CA TYR A 629 21.54 -20.68 20.66
C TYR A 629 22.78 -20.92 21.51
N GLU A 630 23.25 -22.17 21.52
CA GLU A 630 24.49 -22.62 22.15
C GLU A 630 25.27 -23.53 21.20
N PHE A 631 26.58 -23.32 21.09
CA PHE A 631 27.47 -24.22 20.35
C PHE A 631 27.99 -25.35 21.23
N LYS A 632 27.73 -26.59 20.83
CA LYS A 632 28.14 -27.81 21.55
C LYS A 632 29.08 -28.64 20.72
N GLN A 633 30.27 -28.93 21.25
CA GLN A 633 31.15 -29.90 20.64
C GLN A 633 30.66 -31.32 20.99
N LYS A 634 30.30 -32.10 19.97
CA LYS A 634 29.84 -33.50 20.11
C LYS A 634 31.01 -34.50 20.07
N SER A 635 32.05 -34.19 19.27
CA SER A 635 33.29 -34.97 19.17
C SER A 635 34.43 -34.06 18.68
N GLU A 636 35.65 -34.60 18.49
CA GLU A 636 36.78 -33.82 17.94
C GLU A 636 36.45 -33.16 16.59
N GLN A 637 35.58 -33.76 15.76
CA GLN A 637 35.26 -33.28 14.41
C GLN A 637 33.77 -32.93 14.21
N SER A 638 32.94 -33.00 15.25
CA SER A 638 31.50 -32.74 15.12
C SER A 638 30.99 -31.79 16.19
N TRP A 639 30.14 -30.86 15.79
CA TRP A 639 29.52 -29.83 16.61
C TRP A 639 28.01 -29.85 16.41
N ALA A 640 27.29 -29.16 17.29
CA ALA A 640 25.87 -28.89 17.14
C ALA A 640 25.53 -27.48 17.63
N ILE A 641 24.51 -26.89 17.01
CA ILE A 641 23.89 -25.65 17.48
C ILE A 641 22.56 -26.01 18.12
N ASP A 642 22.49 -25.97 19.45
CA ASP A 642 21.23 -26.10 20.18
C ASP A 642 20.50 -24.78 20.13
N LEU A 643 19.38 -24.73 19.42
CA LEU A 643 18.61 -23.52 19.11
C LEU A 643 17.22 -23.58 19.78
N THR A 644 16.86 -22.53 20.49
CA THR A 644 15.52 -22.29 21.02
C THR A 644 14.94 -21.05 20.34
N MET A 645 13.74 -21.16 19.79
CA MET A 645 13.01 -20.06 19.17
C MET A 645 11.69 -19.85 19.88
N THR A 646 11.28 -18.60 20.04
CA THR A 646 9.99 -18.22 20.63
C THR A 646 9.35 -17.15 19.75
N GLN A 647 8.15 -17.45 19.26
CA GLN A 647 7.30 -16.48 18.58
C GLN A 647 6.62 -15.60 19.62
N LEU A 648 6.83 -14.30 19.51
CA LEU A 648 6.16 -13.29 20.32
C LEU A 648 5.09 -12.59 19.48
N PRO A 649 3.96 -12.20 20.11
CA PRO A 649 2.93 -11.45 19.40
C PRO A 649 3.47 -10.10 18.91
N HIS A 650 2.83 -9.58 17.87
CA HIS A 650 3.04 -8.20 17.47
C HIS A 650 2.33 -7.28 18.46
N VAL A 651 3.01 -6.23 18.94
CA VAL A 651 2.44 -5.22 19.84
C VAL A 651 2.45 -3.85 19.18
N LEU A 652 1.35 -3.13 19.35
CA LEU A 652 1.18 -1.74 18.95
C LEU A 652 1.33 -0.83 20.16
N ILE A 653 1.99 0.31 19.96
CA ILE A 653 2.02 1.40 20.92
C ILE A 653 1.03 2.46 20.44
N LYS A 654 -0.06 2.65 21.17
CA LYS A 654 -1.10 3.65 20.90
C LYS A 654 -0.97 4.80 21.89
N ASN A 655 -1.21 6.04 21.45
CA ASN A 655 -1.28 7.18 22.35
C ASN A 655 -2.66 7.81 22.28
N THR A 656 -3.30 8.07 23.41
CA THR A 656 -4.64 8.67 23.45
C THR A 656 -4.78 9.69 24.56
N LEU A 657 -5.65 10.68 24.33
CA LEU A 657 -6.14 11.56 25.40
C LEU A 657 -7.02 10.76 26.35
N SER A 658 -6.89 11.05 27.64
CA SER A 658 -7.71 10.41 28.68
C SER A 658 -7.98 11.37 29.82
N ALA A 659 -9.24 11.46 30.23
CA ALA A 659 -9.62 12.15 31.45
C ALA A 659 -9.19 11.33 32.68
N ARG A 660 -8.85 12.02 33.77
CA ARG A 660 -8.50 11.42 35.06
C ARG A 660 -9.60 11.65 36.08
N ALA A 661 -9.55 10.86 37.15
CA ALA A 661 -10.52 10.94 38.25
C ALA A 661 -10.54 12.32 38.94
N ASP A 662 -9.44 13.07 38.89
CA ASP A 662 -9.32 14.42 39.42
C ASP A 662 -9.78 15.52 38.44
N GLY A 663 -10.34 15.14 37.29
CA GLY A 663 -10.77 16.06 36.23
C GLY A 663 -9.63 16.59 35.34
N SER A 664 -8.37 16.25 35.63
CA SER A 664 -7.26 16.58 34.74
C SER A 664 -7.25 15.70 33.49
N VAL A 665 -6.63 16.20 32.42
CA VAL A 665 -6.43 15.45 31.17
C VAL A 665 -4.99 14.96 31.11
N ASP A 666 -4.77 13.78 30.54
CA ASP A 666 -3.45 13.23 30.23
C ASP A 666 -3.39 12.72 28.80
N PHE A 667 -2.18 12.67 28.24
CA PHE A 667 -1.90 12.00 26.97
C PHE A 667 -1.13 10.73 27.27
N ARG A 668 -1.83 9.59 27.33
CA ARG A 668 -1.30 8.32 27.82
C ARG A 668 -0.82 7.44 26.67
N ARG A 669 0.18 6.63 26.97
CA ARG A 669 0.71 5.58 26.09
C ARG A 669 0.17 4.22 26.53
N TYR A 670 -0.42 3.50 25.59
CA TYR A 670 -0.92 2.14 25.75
C TYR A 670 -0.12 1.19 24.87
N VAL A 671 0.14 -0.01 25.39
CA VAL A 671 0.69 -1.11 24.60
C VAL A 671 -0.41 -2.14 24.45
N THR A 672 -0.68 -2.59 23.23
CA THR A 672 -1.69 -3.61 22.94
C THR A 672 -1.14 -4.67 22.01
N VAL A 673 -1.65 -5.89 22.08
CA VAL A 673 -1.31 -6.98 21.16
C VAL A 673 -2.22 -6.91 19.94
N VAL A 674 -1.65 -7.02 18.74
CA VAL A 674 -2.44 -7.34 17.53
C VAL A 674 -2.86 -8.80 17.66
N ALA A 675 -4.17 -9.05 17.61
CA ALA A 675 -4.87 -10.33 17.82
C ALA A 675 -4.00 -11.59 17.74
N GLU A 676 -4.09 -12.46 18.75
CA GLU A 676 -3.31 -13.72 18.79
C GLU A 676 -3.56 -14.55 17.52
N ARG A 677 -2.46 -14.95 16.87
CA ARG A 677 -2.49 -15.56 15.53
C ARG A 677 -2.41 -17.09 15.60
N PRO A 678 -2.96 -17.79 14.59
CA PRO A 678 -2.92 -19.24 14.50
C PRO A 678 -1.49 -19.77 14.48
N LYS A 679 -1.30 -20.93 15.11
CA LYS A 679 -0.01 -21.62 15.17
C LYS A 679 0.29 -22.28 13.84
N GLY A 680 1.55 -22.21 13.44
CA GLY A 680 1.96 -22.69 12.13
C GLY A 680 3.38 -23.21 12.07
N THR A 681 3.72 -23.64 10.87
CA THR A 681 5.06 -24.05 10.49
C THR A 681 5.63 -23.04 9.50
N MET A 682 6.79 -22.49 9.83
CA MET A 682 7.56 -21.69 8.87
C MET A 682 9.00 -22.16 8.79
N THR A 683 9.54 -22.05 7.59
CA THR A 683 10.96 -22.18 7.29
C THR A 683 11.63 -20.82 7.38
N ILE A 684 12.70 -20.74 8.17
CA ILE A 684 13.52 -19.53 8.30
C ILE A 684 14.96 -19.89 7.90
N PRO A 685 15.59 -19.15 6.95
CA PRO A 685 16.97 -19.40 6.58
C PRO A 685 17.93 -19.01 7.70
N TYR A 686 19.12 -19.60 7.74
CA TYR A 686 20.19 -19.18 8.65
C TYR A 686 21.56 -19.20 7.98
N ARG A 687 22.53 -18.51 8.59
CA ARG A 687 23.95 -18.50 8.20
C ARG A 687 24.81 -18.89 9.40
N VAL A 688 25.80 -19.76 9.15
CA VAL A 688 26.85 -20.11 10.12
C VAL A 688 28.22 -19.79 9.55
N ARG A 689 29.02 -19.04 10.31
CA ARG A 689 30.46 -18.89 10.05
C ARG A 689 31.22 -19.97 10.80
N TYR A 690 32.31 -20.51 10.27
CA TYR A 690 33.07 -21.57 10.93
C TYR A 690 34.58 -21.48 10.66
N PHE A 691 35.36 -22.19 11.47
CA PHE A 691 36.81 -22.33 11.28
C PHE A 691 37.13 -23.42 10.25
N LYS A 692 37.89 -23.10 9.20
CA LYS A 692 38.42 -24.11 8.28
C LYS A 692 39.83 -24.51 8.74
N ALA A 693 40.02 -25.77 9.13
CA ALA A 693 41.34 -26.30 9.41
C ALA A 693 42.17 -26.36 8.10
N PRO A 694 43.43 -25.90 8.10
CA PRO A 694 44.39 -26.29 7.08
C PRO A 694 44.65 -27.81 7.23
N ASP A 695 44.74 -28.53 6.11
CA ASP A 695 44.81 -29.99 6.02
C ASP A 695 45.52 -30.71 7.22
N ASP A 696 44.82 -31.73 7.76
CA ASP A 696 45.32 -32.85 8.59
C ASP A 696 46.18 -32.57 9.84
N ARG A 697 46.12 -31.38 10.47
CA ARG A 697 46.74 -31.17 11.80
C ARG A 697 45.74 -30.95 12.92
N LYS A 698 45.98 -31.64 14.05
CA LYS A 698 45.23 -31.50 15.31
C LYS A 698 45.39 -30.07 15.85
N LEU A 699 44.28 -29.38 16.06
CA LEU A 699 44.22 -28.00 16.55
C LEU A 699 43.81 -27.96 18.03
N ASP A 700 44.55 -27.22 18.85
CA ASP A 700 44.13 -26.82 20.21
C ASP A 700 43.48 -25.42 20.19
N ARG A 701 42.84 -25.03 21.31
CA ARG A 701 42.12 -23.74 21.44
C ARG A 701 43.02 -22.51 21.35
N GLU A 702 44.33 -22.64 21.56
CA GLU A 702 45.28 -21.52 21.49
C GLU A 702 45.73 -21.26 20.04
N THR A 703 45.88 -22.31 19.25
CA THR A 703 46.31 -22.25 17.85
C THR A 703 45.24 -21.61 16.94
N LEU A 704 43.95 -21.72 17.31
CA LEU A 704 42.81 -21.10 16.60
C LEU A 704 42.80 -19.57 16.60
N ARG A 705 43.63 -18.90 17.42
CA ARG A 705 43.67 -17.42 17.49
C ARG A 705 44.49 -16.75 16.38
N HIS A 706 45.36 -17.49 15.66
CA HIS A 706 46.43 -16.85 14.87
C HIS A 706 46.53 -17.27 13.38
N GLU A 707 45.84 -18.32 12.91
CA GLU A 707 45.86 -18.72 11.49
C GLU A 707 44.45 -18.59 10.86
N GLU A 708 44.20 -17.44 10.26
CA GLU A 708 42.96 -17.12 9.54
C GLU A 708 42.88 -17.86 8.20
N SER A 709 42.22 -19.02 8.18
CA SER A 709 41.44 -19.40 6.99
C SER A 709 39.97 -19.54 7.41
N VAL A 710 39.26 -18.40 7.40
CA VAL A 710 37.83 -18.35 7.70
C VAL A 710 37.09 -18.79 6.44
N GLY A 711 36.53 -20.00 6.45
CA GLY A 711 35.57 -20.41 5.44
C GLY A 711 34.19 -19.89 5.81
N ASN A 712 33.53 -19.14 4.93
CA ASN A 712 32.07 -19.00 4.99
C ASN A 712 31.46 -20.18 4.22
N GLN A 713 30.63 -20.98 4.87
CA GLN A 713 29.63 -21.78 4.15
C GLN A 713 28.34 -21.03 4.41
N ASP A 714 27.86 -20.36 3.38
CA ASP A 714 26.45 -20.06 3.26
C ASP A 714 25.71 -21.38 3.01
N LYS A 715 25.67 -22.24 4.03
CA LYS A 715 24.72 -23.33 4.09
C LYS A 715 23.41 -22.72 4.53
N THR A 716 22.60 -22.32 3.56
CA THR A 716 21.19 -21.99 3.78
C THR A 716 20.48 -23.27 4.18
N HIS A 717 20.46 -23.55 5.47
CA HIS A 717 19.66 -24.61 6.04
C HIS A 717 18.41 -23.98 6.65
N VAL A 718 17.37 -24.80 6.71
CA VAL A 718 16.03 -24.38 7.10
C VAL A 718 15.81 -24.74 8.55
N VAL A 719 15.50 -23.75 9.39
CA VAL A 719 14.94 -24.03 10.72
C VAL A 719 13.44 -23.93 10.66
N ARG A 720 12.77 -24.94 11.21
CA ARG A 720 11.31 -25.00 11.33
C ARG A 720 10.87 -24.47 12.69
N ILE A 721 10.06 -23.41 12.73
CA ILE A 721 9.32 -23.05 13.94
C ILE A 721 7.94 -23.72 13.91
N THR A 722 7.56 -24.40 14.99
CA THR A 722 6.26 -25.08 15.13
C THR A 722 5.51 -24.52 16.34
N GLY A 723 4.64 -23.53 16.11
CA GLY A 723 3.90 -22.84 17.17
C GLY A 723 4.73 -21.82 17.97
N ASP A 724 4.31 -21.51 19.19
CA ASP A 724 4.83 -20.36 19.97
C ASP A 724 6.28 -20.52 20.42
N SER A 725 6.77 -21.75 20.56
CA SER A 725 8.17 -22.03 20.87
C SER A 725 8.60 -23.35 20.25
N ALA A 726 9.84 -23.40 19.77
CA ALA A 726 10.45 -24.58 19.18
C ALA A 726 11.89 -24.71 19.65
N ARG A 727 12.32 -25.95 19.93
CA ARG A 727 13.72 -26.28 20.20
C ARG A 727 14.21 -27.27 19.16
N THR A 728 15.39 -27.03 18.61
CA THR A 728 16.04 -27.92 17.65
C THR A 728 17.54 -27.97 17.89
N SER A 729 18.21 -28.97 17.33
CA SER A 729 19.67 -29.06 17.31
C SER A 729 20.12 -29.19 15.86
N LEU A 730 21.12 -28.42 15.45
CA LEU A 730 21.64 -28.40 14.08
C LEU A 730 23.04 -29.00 14.08
N ASP A 731 23.21 -30.17 13.48
CA ASP A 731 24.48 -30.89 13.45
C ASP A 731 25.44 -30.30 12.42
N MET A 732 26.72 -30.22 12.79
CA MET A 732 27.78 -29.61 11.97
C MET A 732 29.07 -30.43 12.04
N ASP A 733 29.76 -30.52 10.91
CA ASP A 733 31.06 -31.23 10.80
C ASP A 733 32.25 -30.28 11.04
N PHE A 734 32.00 -29.09 11.57
CA PHE A 734 32.99 -28.02 11.75
C PHE A 734 32.68 -27.19 12.99
N ALA A 735 33.71 -26.55 13.55
CA ALA A 735 33.58 -25.68 14.71
C ALA A 735 32.89 -24.36 14.31
N PRO A 736 31.65 -24.08 14.78
CA PRO A 736 30.94 -22.86 14.47
C PRO A 736 31.57 -21.65 15.18
N LEU A 737 31.56 -20.51 14.51
CA LEU A 737 32.04 -19.22 14.99
C LEU A 737 30.87 -18.27 15.30
N SER A 738 29.87 -18.20 14.42
CA SER A 738 28.68 -17.37 14.63
C SER A 738 27.45 -17.97 13.96
N PHE A 739 26.27 -17.66 14.49
CA PHE A 739 24.97 -18.10 13.97
C PHE A 739 24.03 -16.91 13.86
N VAL A 740 23.39 -16.75 12.70
CA VAL A 740 22.39 -15.70 12.44
C VAL A 740 21.18 -16.33 11.77
N LEU A 741 20.00 -16.11 12.35
CA LEU A 741 18.71 -16.46 11.77
C LEU A 741 18.19 -15.32 10.89
N ASP A 742 17.64 -15.66 9.72
CA ASP A 742 17.20 -14.74 8.65
C ASP A 742 18.21 -13.65 8.27
N PRO A 743 19.45 -14.01 7.89
CA PRO A 743 20.54 -13.05 7.69
C PRO A 743 20.34 -12.08 6.51
N GLU A 744 19.43 -12.41 5.59
CA GLU A 744 19.12 -11.60 4.40
C GLU A 744 17.71 -10.99 4.47
N ASP A 745 17.03 -11.12 5.62
CA ASP A 745 15.79 -10.43 5.90
C ASP A 745 14.63 -10.75 4.92
N VAL A 746 14.54 -12.02 4.50
CA VAL A 746 13.69 -12.44 3.38
C VAL A 746 12.33 -13.01 3.82
N VAL A 747 12.15 -13.27 5.12
CA VAL A 747 10.91 -13.80 5.69
C VAL A 747 10.12 -12.66 6.35
N PRO A 748 8.77 -12.63 6.30
CA PRO A 748 7.98 -11.49 6.81
C PRO A 748 7.88 -11.48 8.35
N ILE A 749 9.01 -11.58 9.05
CA ILE A 749 9.13 -11.60 10.50
C ILE A 749 10.23 -10.63 10.98
N VAL A 750 10.27 -10.42 12.30
CA VAL A 750 11.36 -9.72 12.97
C VAL A 750 12.13 -10.70 13.85
N THR A 751 13.35 -11.05 13.48
CA THR A 751 14.20 -11.93 14.29
C THR A 751 14.98 -11.13 15.35
N LEU A 752 14.91 -11.56 16.61
CA LEU A 752 15.70 -11.01 17.72
C LEU A 752 16.66 -12.08 18.25
N ASN A 753 17.97 -11.84 18.10
CA ASN A 753 19.01 -12.73 18.61
C ASN A 753 19.20 -12.49 20.11
N ALA A 754 18.57 -13.28 20.96
CA ALA A 754 18.66 -13.14 22.41
C ALA A 754 20.00 -13.64 22.99
N THR A 755 20.78 -14.43 22.24
CA THR A 755 22.15 -14.80 22.63
C THR A 755 23.11 -13.63 22.49
N LEU A 756 23.02 -12.86 21.41
CA LEU A 756 23.92 -11.71 21.14
C LEU A 756 23.37 -10.38 21.67
N ASP A 757 22.05 -10.20 21.68
CA ASP A 757 21.37 -9.00 22.18
C ASP A 757 20.24 -9.38 23.14
N PRO A 758 20.58 -9.91 24.34
CA PRO A 758 19.61 -10.24 25.38
C PRO A 758 18.78 -9.04 25.81
N ARG A 759 19.31 -7.82 25.63
CA ARG A 759 18.66 -6.57 26.00
C ARG A 759 17.45 -6.26 25.11
N ALA A 760 17.62 -6.28 23.78
CA ALA A 760 16.50 -6.05 22.86
C ALA A 760 15.39 -7.11 23.02
N ALA A 761 15.78 -8.36 23.24
CA ALA A 761 14.89 -9.46 23.58
C ALA A 761 14.08 -9.20 24.86
N THR A 762 14.76 -8.78 25.94
CA THR A 762 14.14 -8.50 27.24
C THR A 762 13.16 -7.33 27.16
N LYS A 763 13.55 -6.23 26.50
CA LYS A 763 12.65 -5.09 26.24
C LYS A 763 11.39 -5.54 25.50
N ARG A 764 11.52 -6.39 24.48
CA ARG A 764 10.35 -6.87 23.74
C ARG A 764 9.43 -7.72 24.62
N ARG A 765 9.98 -8.60 25.46
CA ARG A 765 9.21 -9.35 26.47
C ARG A 765 8.49 -8.41 27.44
N ALA A 766 9.13 -7.30 27.85
CA ALA A 766 8.51 -6.29 28.71
C ALA A 766 7.30 -5.62 28.07
N LEU A 767 7.39 -5.26 26.78
CA LEU A 767 6.25 -4.68 26.04
C LEU A 767 5.09 -5.69 25.92
N VAL A 768 5.38 -6.97 25.72
CA VAL A 768 4.35 -8.03 25.75
C VAL A 768 3.72 -8.16 27.14
N ALA A 769 4.51 -8.14 28.22
CA ALA A 769 3.98 -8.15 29.59
C ALA A 769 3.10 -6.92 29.87
N TRP A 770 3.54 -5.73 29.45
CA TRP A 770 2.76 -4.48 29.58
C TRP A 770 1.44 -4.60 28.83
N SER A 771 1.45 -5.08 27.59
CA SER A 771 0.23 -5.24 26.79
C SER A 771 -0.80 -6.20 27.39
N ARG A 772 -0.36 -7.13 28.24
CA ARG A 772 -1.21 -8.08 28.97
C ARG A 772 -1.62 -7.57 30.37
N GLY A 773 -1.39 -6.29 30.65
CA GLY A 773 -1.69 -5.66 31.94
C GLY A 773 -0.76 -6.07 33.09
N LYS A 774 0.31 -6.83 32.81
CA LYS A 774 1.26 -7.30 33.82
C LYS A 774 2.35 -6.26 34.07
N LEU A 775 1.95 -5.12 34.60
CA LEU A 775 2.81 -3.94 34.73
C LEU A 775 4.05 -4.19 35.62
N GLY A 776 3.92 -4.99 36.68
CA GLY A 776 5.06 -5.35 37.54
C GLY A 776 6.11 -6.21 36.82
N GLU A 777 5.66 -7.22 36.06
CA GLU A 777 6.54 -8.05 35.22
C GLU A 777 7.23 -7.21 34.14
N ALA A 778 6.51 -6.26 33.53
CA ALA A 778 7.07 -5.33 32.54
C ALA A 778 8.16 -4.43 33.14
N GLU A 779 7.95 -3.90 34.35
CA GLU A 779 8.96 -3.09 35.05
C GLU A 779 10.21 -3.91 35.38
N GLU A 780 10.03 -5.10 35.94
CA GLU A 780 11.14 -6.01 36.28
C GLU A 780 12.00 -6.31 35.04
N LEU A 781 11.36 -6.64 33.91
CA LEU A 781 12.04 -6.90 32.65
C LEU A 781 12.78 -5.65 32.13
N LEU A 782 12.16 -4.47 32.16
CA LEU A 782 12.83 -3.23 31.72
C LEU A 782 14.04 -2.88 32.61
N ARG A 783 13.93 -3.04 33.93
CA ARG A 783 15.06 -2.83 34.86
C ARG A 783 16.16 -3.86 34.66
N GLY A 784 15.79 -5.12 34.42
CA GLY A 784 16.75 -6.17 34.05
C GLY A 784 17.46 -5.87 32.72
N SER A 785 16.73 -5.33 31.74
CA SER A 785 17.27 -4.87 30.45
C SER A 785 18.36 -3.80 30.65
N LEU A 786 18.09 -2.79 31.49
CA LEU A 786 19.06 -1.74 31.84
C LEU A 786 20.30 -2.27 32.57
N ALA A 787 20.13 -3.30 33.41
CA ALA A 787 21.23 -3.92 34.14
C ALA A 787 22.10 -4.85 33.27
N THR A 788 21.64 -5.18 32.06
CA THR A 788 22.36 -6.07 31.15
C THR A 788 23.50 -5.33 30.47
N VAL A 789 24.74 -5.75 30.75
CA VAL A 789 25.94 -5.21 30.09
C VAL A 789 25.91 -5.63 28.62
N ILE A 790 25.95 -4.64 27.73
CA ILE A 790 26.12 -4.89 26.30
C ILE A 790 27.60 -5.23 26.07
N ASP A 791 27.91 -6.48 25.68
CA ASP A 791 29.28 -6.91 25.40
C ASP A 791 29.80 -6.29 24.09
N PRO A 792 30.82 -5.41 24.14
CA PRO A 792 31.39 -4.79 22.95
C PRO A 792 32.02 -5.79 21.98
N GLU A 793 32.58 -6.91 22.48
CA GLU A 793 33.17 -7.94 21.64
C GLU A 793 32.10 -8.73 20.88
N ALA A 794 30.94 -8.98 21.50
CA ALA A 794 29.77 -9.61 20.85
C ALA A 794 29.19 -8.75 19.71
N LEU A 795 29.24 -7.42 19.85
CA LEU A 795 28.86 -6.48 18.78
C LEU A 795 29.93 -6.31 17.70
N SER A 796 31.21 -6.44 18.08
CA SER A 796 32.34 -6.34 17.14
C SER A 796 32.46 -7.56 16.22
N SER A 797 32.06 -8.73 16.72
CA SER A 797 32.03 -10.02 16.01
C SER A 797 30.72 -10.26 15.26
N ALA A 798 29.67 -9.49 15.55
CA ALA A 798 28.47 -9.43 14.74
C ALA A 798 28.82 -8.93 13.33
N SER A 799 28.40 -9.68 12.32
CA SER A 799 28.53 -9.30 10.90
C SER A 799 27.78 -8.01 10.53
N ASN A 800 27.05 -7.39 11.47
CA ASN A 800 26.07 -6.34 11.23
C ASN A 800 26.37 -5.03 11.98
N LYS A 801 27.63 -4.59 12.08
CA LYS A 801 27.93 -3.20 12.50
C LYS A 801 27.17 -2.17 11.65
N GLY A 802 26.90 -2.50 10.39
CA GLY A 802 26.06 -1.73 9.47
C GLY A 802 24.58 -1.64 9.86
N ASP A 803 24.03 -2.56 10.65
CA ASP A 803 22.63 -2.51 11.13
C ASP A 803 22.50 -1.67 12.39
N LEU A 804 23.51 -1.71 13.26
CA LEU A 804 23.56 -0.83 14.44
C LEU A 804 23.66 0.64 14.00
N VAL A 805 24.47 0.89 12.97
CA VAL A 805 24.60 2.20 12.31
C VAL A 805 23.35 2.55 11.49
N ARG A 806 22.75 1.61 10.73
CA ARG A 806 21.47 1.85 10.01
C ARG A 806 20.34 2.22 10.96
N TRP A 807 20.26 1.54 12.11
CA TRP A 807 19.25 1.79 13.13
C TRP A 807 19.43 3.15 13.82
N TYR A 808 20.68 3.58 14.05
CA TYR A 808 20.97 4.87 14.68
C TYR A 808 20.90 6.06 13.69
N TYR A 809 21.43 5.91 12.47
CA TYR A 809 21.55 6.99 11.49
C TYR A 809 20.44 6.99 10.41
N GLY A 810 19.57 5.99 10.39
CA GLY A 810 18.47 5.88 9.41
C GLY A 810 18.92 5.80 7.95
N LYS A 811 20.20 5.50 7.68
CA LYS A 811 20.76 5.43 6.32
C LYS A 811 21.68 4.22 6.16
N SER A 812 21.50 3.52 5.04
CA SER A 812 22.52 2.64 4.48
C SER A 812 23.78 3.45 4.18
N THR A 813 24.89 3.13 4.83
CA THR A 813 26.21 3.63 4.41
C THR A 813 27.06 2.42 4.03
N SER A 814 27.48 2.34 2.78
CA SER A 814 28.34 1.26 2.25
C SER A 814 29.81 1.34 2.70
N ASN A 815 30.13 2.17 3.69
CA ASN A 815 31.50 2.52 4.04
C ASN A 815 31.96 1.85 5.35
N ASP A 816 32.25 0.54 5.28
CA ASP A 816 32.73 -0.29 6.40
C ASP A 816 33.98 0.28 7.09
N ALA A 817 34.81 1.04 6.37
CA ALA A 817 36.01 1.69 6.92
C ALA A 817 35.71 2.91 7.82
N TRP A 818 34.52 3.51 7.70
CA TRP A 818 34.05 4.57 8.60
C TRP A 818 33.46 3.96 9.86
N ILE A 819 32.63 2.92 9.72
CA ILE A 819 31.98 2.19 10.81
C ILE A 819 33.03 1.56 11.74
N ASN A 820 34.07 0.93 11.18
CA ASN A 820 35.10 0.28 11.98
C ASN A 820 36.01 1.25 12.74
N ARG A 821 36.17 2.51 12.28
CA ARG A 821 37.00 3.52 12.96
C ARG A 821 36.29 4.22 14.12
N ARG A 822 34.96 4.10 14.21
CA ARG A 822 34.12 4.74 15.24
C ARG A 822 33.27 3.75 16.03
N ALA A 823 33.55 2.45 15.92
CA ALA A 823 32.70 1.42 16.50
C ALA A 823 32.48 1.63 18.01
N GLU A 824 33.51 1.95 18.78
CA GLU A 824 33.40 2.22 20.22
C GLU A 824 32.51 3.42 20.53
N ASP A 825 32.69 4.54 19.81
CA ASP A 825 31.84 5.74 19.93
C ASP A 825 30.36 5.42 19.59
N ILE A 826 30.13 4.63 18.52
CA ILE A 826 28.80 4.20 18.09
C ILE A 826 28.15 3.28 19.12
N LEU A 827 28.92 2.38 19.74
CA LEU A 827 28.41 1.48 20.79
C LEU A 827 27.99 2.26 22.03
N GLU A 828 28.75 3.26 22.41
CA GLU A 828 28.42 4.16 23.51
C GLU A 828 27.17 5.01 23.20
N GLU A 829 27.07 5.56 21.98
CA GLU A 829 25.89 6.28 21.50
C GLU A 829 24.63 5.39 21.48
N VAL A 830 24.74 4.16 20.99
CA VAL A 830 23.63 3.19 20.94
C VAL A 830 23.22 2.74 22.34
N ARG A 831 24.18 2.48 23.23
CA ARG A 831 23.90 2.18 24.64
C ARG A 831 23.13 3.33 25.27
N CYS A 832 23.61 4.56 25.08
CA CYS A 832 22.98 5.74 25.65
C CYS A 832 21.56 5.96 25.10
N LEU A 833 21.34 5.75 23.80
CA LEU A 833 20.02 5.85 23.18
C LEU A 833 19.06 4.80 23.75
N ARG A 834 19.51 3.54 23.90
CA ARG A 834 18.70 2.47 24.50
C ARG A 834 18.38 2.75 25.96
N ASP A 835 19.36 3.19 26.76
CA ASP A 835 19.15 3.55 28.16
C ASP A 835 18.12 4.68 28.27
N ALA A 836 18.23 5.71 27.43
CA ALA A 836 17.30 6.84 27.42
C ALA A 836 15.87 6.39 27.09
N ASP A 837 15.71 5.50 26.11
CA ASP A 837 14.40 4.97 25.69
C ASP A 837 13.78 4.03 26.75
N GLU A 838 14.54 3.08 27.28
CA GLU A 838 14.06 2.18 28.35
C GLU A 838 13.67 2.93 29.61
N ARG A 839 14.43 3.98 29.97
CA ARG A 839 14.08 4.87 31.09
C ARG A 839 12.85 5.72 30.81
N ALA A 840 12.66 6.18 29.58
CA ALA A 840 11.42 6.85 29.20
C ALA A 840 10.21 5.91 29.32
N LEU A 841 10.35 4.64 28.92
CA LEU A 841 9.31 3.62 29.09
C LEU A 841 9.04 3.30 30.57
N LEU A 842 10.08 3.19 31.41
CA LEU A 842 9.94 3.02 32.86
C LEU A 842 9.21 4.21 33.51
N ALA A 843 9.53 5.44 33.07
CA ALA A 843 8.85 6.63 33.54
C ALA A 843 7.36 6.63 33.17
N ASP A 844 7.02 6.27 31.93
CA ASP A 844 5.63 6.10 31.49
C ASP A 844 4.91 5.03 32.34
N LEU A 845 5.53 3.87 32.54
CA LEU A 845 4.98 2.77 33.32
C LEU A 845 4.73 3.18 34.78
N ALA A 846 5.66 3.91 35.39
CA ALA A 846 5.51 4.45 36.73
C ALA A 846 4.37 5.49 36.81
N LEU A 847 4.20 6.33 35.79
CA LEU A 847 3.05 7.25 35.69
C LEU A 847 1.72 6.50 35.60
N GLU A 848 1.64 5.40 34.84
CA GLU A 848 0.42 4.59 34.74
C GLU A 848 0.09 3.84 36.05
N GLN A 849 1.09 3.62 36.90
CA GLN A 849 0.93 3.06 38.25
C GLN A 849 0.82 4.13 39.34
N ASP A 850 0.67 5.41 38.98
CA ASP A 850 0.59 6.56 39.89
C ASP A 850 1.81 6.71 40.85
N ARG A 851 2.99 6.21 40.45
CA ARG A 851 4.26 6.32 41.20
C ARG A 851 5.10 7.51 40.72
N LEU A 852 4.68 8.71 41.11
CA LEU A 852 5.27 9.96 40.60
C LEU A 852 6.77 10.15 40.94
N ALA A 853 7.23 9.70 42.11
CA ALA A 853 8.63 9.84 42.51
C ALA A 853 9.57 9.00 41.62
N ASP A 854 9.15 7.77 41.31
CA ASP A 854 9.88 6.87 40.43
C ASP A 854 9.87 7.42 38.99
N ALA A 855 8.71 7.87 38.51
CA ALA A 855 8.58 8.50 37.20
C ALA A 855 9.50 9.72 37.04
N ARG A 856 9.61 10.57 38.07
CA ARG A 856 10.53 11.72 38.07
C ARG A 856 11.97 11.28 37.89
N THR A 857 12.38 10.27 38.64
CA THR A 857 13.76 9.76 38.63
C THR A 857 14.11 9.27 37.23
N GLU A 858 13.28 8.37 36.67
CA GLU A 858 13.52 7.78 35.36
C GLU A 858 13.45 8.80 34.22
N ALA A 859 12.48 9.72 34.25
CA ALA A 859 12.35 10.78 33.23
C ALA A 859 13.52 11.78 33.28
N SER A 860 14.07 12.05 34.47
CA SER A 860 15.23 12.94 34.63
C SER A 860 16.51 12.27 34.10
N GLU A 861 16.70 10.99 34.41
CA GLU A 861 17.85 10.21 33.94
C GLU A 861 17.81 10.00 32.42
N SER A 862 16.65 9.68 31.85
CA SER A 862 16.45 9.66 30.39
C SER A 862 16.83 11.00 29.75
N ARG A 863 16.37 12.12 30.31
CA ARG A 863 16.66 13.46 29.76
C ARG A 863 18.14 13.84 29.88
N ALA A 864 18.81 13.41 30.94
CA ALA A 864 20.24 13.61 31.13
C ALA A 864 21.06 12.84 30.07
N LEU A 865 20.67 11.60 29.76
CA LEU A 865 21.28 10.79 28.70
C LEU A 865 21.07 11.43 27.32
N VAL A 866 19.84 11.85 26.98
CA VAL A 866 19.54 12.54 25.72
C VAL A 866 20.45 13.76 25.53
N ARG A 867 20.66 14.57 26.57
CA ARG A 867 21.51 15.76 26.49
C ARG A 867 22.99 15.44 26.42
N SER A 868 23.48 14.54 27.28
CA SER A 868 24.91 14.21 27.36
C SER A 868 25.39 13.51 26.09
N CYS A 869 24.55 12.66 25.50
CA CYS A 869 24.84 11.91 24.29
C CYS A 869 24.33 12.56 23.00
N LYS A 870 23.76 13.77 23.07
CA LYS A 870 23.22 14.52 21.93
C LYS A 870 22.25 13.69 21.06
N ILE A 871 21.38 12.93 21.71
CA ILE A 871 20.37 12.10 21.03
C ILE A 871 19.32 13.02 20.41
N GLU A 872 19.02 12.80 19.13
CA GLU A 872 17.98 13.51 18.37
C GLU A 872 16.85 12.55 17.96
N GLY A 873 15.80 13.10 17.33
CA GLY A 873 14.67 12.33 16.82
C GLY A 873 13.80 11.71 17.93
N TRP A 874 13.20 10.55 17.63
CA TRP A 874 12.08 10.02 18.40
C TRP A 874 12.37 9.76 19.88
N VAL A 875 13.55 9.23 20.25
CA VAL A 875 13.89 8.99 21.67
C VAL A 875 14.00 10.30 22.44
N ALA A 876 14.55 11.35 21.80
CA ALA A 876 14.62 12.67 22.39
C ALA A 876 13.22 13.27 22.61
N GLU A 877 12.32 13.07 21.66
CA GLU A 877 10.90 13.46 21.76
C GLU A 877 10.17 12.70 22.86
N GLN A 878 10.38 11.38 22.98
CA GLN A 878 9.79 10.57 24.03
C GLN A 878 10.25 11.03 25.42
N SER A 879 11.56 11.19 25.58
CA SER A 879 12.17 11.66 26.82
C SER A 879 11.65 13.05 27.21
N LEU A 880 11.47 13.94 26.23
CA LEU A 880 10.87 15.26 26.43
C LEU A 880 9.41 15.16 26.89
N ALA A 881 8.60 14.37 26.18
CA ALA A 881 7.18 14.21 26.43
C ALA A 881 6.91 13.63 27.83
N VAL A 882 7.58 12.53 28.20
CA VAL A 882 7.38 11.90 29.51
C VAL A 882 7.85 12.82 30.66
N HIS A 883 8.94 13.56 30.47
CA HIS A 883 9.41 14.54 31.46
C HIS A 883 8.40 15.68 31.65
N ALA A 884 7.80 16.17 30.57
CA ALA A 884 6.75 17.18 30.65
C ALA A 884 5.48 16.65 31.35
N ARG A 885 5.09 15.37 31.12
CA ARG A 885 4.00 14.72 31.87
C ARG A 885 4.29 14.66 33.37
N VAL A 886 5.51 14.31 33.77
CA VAL A 886 5.93 14.32 35.18
C VAL A 886 5.82 15.72 35.78
N LEU A 887 6.36 16.76 35.13
CA LEU A 887 6.27 18.13 35.62
C LEU A 887 4.82 18.60 35.76
N LEU A 888 3.96 18.20 34.82
CA LEU A 888 2.54 18.49 34.88
C LEU A 888 1.88 17.82 36.09
N ARG A 889 2.19 16.54 36.37
CA ARG A 889 1.72 15.79 37.54
C ARG A 889 2.17 16.38 38.87
N GLU A 890 3.31 17.05 38.88
CA GLU A 890 3.83 17.76 40.05
C GLU A 890 3.21 19.14 40.27
N GLY A 891 2.31 19.57 39.37
CA GLY A 891 1.74 20.91 39.39
C GLY A 891 2.67 21.99 38.85
N LYS A 892 3.83 21.64 38.28
CA LYS A 892 4.83 22.57 37.72
C LYS A 892 4.51 22.92 36.26
N LYS A 893 3.29 23.40 36.02
CA LYS A 893 2.74 23.62 34.68
C LYS A 893 3.60 24.57 33.81
N LYS A 894 4.10 25.66 34.41
CA LYS A 894 4.94 26.65 33.71
C LYS A 894 6.29 26.09 33.28
N GLU A 895 6.89 25.24 34.11
CA GLU A 895 8.14 24.55 33.77
C GLU A 895 7.92 23.55 32.63
N ALA A 896 6.83 22.79 32.67
CA ALA A 896 6.45 21.88 31.60
C ALA A 896 6.24 22.64 30.26
N SER A 897 5.51 23.76 30.29
CA SER A 897 5.27 24.59 29.10
C SER A 897 6.60 25.16 28.55
N SER A 898 7.44 25.74 29.40
CA SER A 898 8.74 26.28 28.97
C SER A 898 9.66 25.21 28.38
N LEU A 899 9.67 24.01 28.96
CA LEU A 899 10.46 22.87 28.47
C LEU A 899 10.05 22.46 27.05
N LEU A 900 8.74 22.42 26.78
CA LEU A 900 8.19 22.07 25.48
C LEU A 900 8.36 23.21 24.48
N TRP A 901 8.17 24.46 24.91
CA TRP A 901 8.14 25.59 23.97
C TRP A 901 9.47 25.77 23.24
N LYS A 902 10.58 25.64 23.98
CA LYS A 902 11.93 25.67 23.41
C LYS A 902 12.18 24.58 22.37
N SER A 903 11.50 23.44 22.48
CA SER A 903 11.71 22.30 21.59
C SER A 903 10.74 22.35 20.40
N VAL A 904 9.48 22.74 20.64
CA VAL A 904 8.39 22.66 19.68
C VAL A 904 8.27 23.91 18.79
N ALA A 905 8.83 25.05 19.22
CA ALA A 905 8.82 26.29 18.43
C ALA A 905 9.56 26.14 17.09
N ASP A 906 10.68 25.43 17.08
CA ASP A 906 11.58 25.28 15.92
C ASP A 906 11.03 24.33 14.84
N GLY A 907 9.96 23.58 15.13
CA GLY A 907 9.29 22.71 14.15
C GLY A 907 10.02 21.41 13.80
N GLU A 908 11.11 21.11 14.50
CA GLU A 908 11.99 19.96 14.25
C GLU A 908 11.44 18.60 14.74
N TYR A 909 10.29 18.57 15.43
CA TYR A 909 9.75 17.35 16.05
C TYR A 909 8.38 16.94 15.50
N HIS A 910 8.18 15.62 15.35
CA HIS A 910 7.08 15.08 14.55
C HIS A 910 6.23 14.00 15.25
N SER A 911 6.56 13.54 16.46
CA SER A 911 5.78 12.48 17.10
C SER A 911 4.45 12.97 17.68
N THR A 912 3.42 12.19 17.42
CA THR A 912 2.08 12.33 18.00
C THR A 912 2.11 12.37 19.53
N TYR A 913 3.04 11.64 20.16
CA TYR A 913 3.18 11.62 21.61
C TYR A 913 3.62 12.97 22.18
N LEU A 914 4.65 13.58 21.60
CA LEU A 914 5.12 14.89 22.04
C LEU A 914 4.07 15.97 21.81
N TRP A 915 3.45 16.00 20.62
CA TRP A 915 2.37 16.94 20.31
C TRP A 915 1.16 16.76 21.24
N GLY A 916 0.83 15.51 21.59
CA GLY A 916 -0.23 15.16 22.52
C GLY A 916 -0.01 15.72 23.92
N VAL A 917 1.18 15.44 24.49
CA VAL A 917 1.57 16.00 25.78
C VAL A 917 1.62 17.53 25.73
N THR A 918 2.09 18.09 24.62
CA THR A 918 2.14 19.54 24.42
C THR A 918 0.76 20.17 24.44
N ALA A 919 -0.22 19.57 23.78
CA ALA A 919 -1.60 20.05 23.82
C ALA A 919 -2.18 20.02 25.25
N VAL A 920 -1.89 18.96 26.02
CA VAL A 920 -2.31 18.85 27.42
C VAL A 920 -1.65 19.91 28.31
N VAL A 921 -0.34 20.09 28.18
CA VAL A 921 0.42 21.09 28.95
C VAL A 921 -0.05 22.51 28.63
N ALA A 922 -0.19 22.84 27.35
CA ALA A 922 -0.66 24.15 26.89
C ALA A 922 -2.09 24.43 27.37
N HIS A 923 -2.96 23.43 27.35
CA HIS A 923 -4.29 23.53 27.94
C HIS A 923 -4.24 23.79 29.45
N ALA A 924 -3.35 23.12 30.18
CA ALA A 924 -3.22 23.29 31.62
C ALA A 924 -2.63 24.66 32.03
N THR A 925 -1.83 25.29 31.16
CA THR A 925 -1.22 26.61 31.38
C THR A 925 -2.03 27.79 30.83
N GLY A 926 -3.04 27.53 29.99
CA GLY A 926 -3.76 28.58 29.27
C GLY A 926 -2.92 29.23 28.15
N ASP A 927 -1.99 28.46 27.56
CA ASP A 927 -1.18 28.92 26.42
C ASP A 927 -1.92 28.63 25.12
N ASP A 928 -2.73 29.60 24.67
CA ASP A 928 -3.61 29.43 23.52
C ASP A 928 -2.84 29.25 22.20
N GLU A 929 -1.67 29.88 22.05
CA GLU A 929 -0.84 29.77 20.84
C GLU A 929 -0.26 28.36 20.71
N LEU A 930 0.37 27.87 21.78
CA LEU A 930 0.95 26.53 21.77
C LEU A 930 -0.14 25.45 21.70
N LYS A 931 -1.27 25.67 22.38
CA LYS A 931 -2.42 24.76 22.31
C LYS A 931 -2.93 24.65 20.88
N LYS A 932 -3.09 25.77 20.17
CA LYS A 932 -3.52 25.76 18.77
C LYS A 932 -2.55 24.98 17.89
N LYS A 933 -1.24 25.30 17.94
CA LYS A 933 -0.20 24.61 17.15
C LYS A 933 -0.20 23.09 17.39
N ALA A 934 -0.33 22.69 18.66
CA ALA A 934 -0.35 21.27 19.02
C ALA A 934 -1.62 20.55 18.59
N LEU A 935 -2.79 21.19 18.71
CA LEU A 935 -4.05 20.63 18.23
C LEU A 935 -4.04 20.47 16.69
N ASP A 936 -3.54 21.47 15.96
CA ASP A 936 -3.43 21.40 14.50
C ASP A 936 -2.58 20.18 14.09
N LYS A 937 -1.43 19.94 14.76
CA LYS A 937 -0.56 18.79 14.50
C LYS A 937 -1.17 17.44 14.90
N LEU A 938 -1.91 17.40 16.01
CA LEU A 938 -2.63 16.19 16.42
C LEU A 938 -3.77 15.84 15.46
N GLU A 939 -4.44 16.86 14.91
CA GLU A 939 -5.50 16.70 13.92
C GLU A 939 -4.95 16.26 12.56
N GLU A 940 -3.77 16.74 12.16
CA GLU A 940 -3.02 16.19 11.01
C GLU A 940 -2.70 14.69 11.18
N GLY A 941 -2.45 14.24 12.41
CA GLY A 941 -2.27 12.83 12.78
C GLY A 941 -3.57 12.12 13.17
N HIS A 942 -4.73 12.76 12.97
CA HIS A 942 -6.08 12.25 13.27
C HIS A 942 -6.31 11.79 14.71
N VAL A 943 -5.58 12.33 15.69
CA VAL A 943 -5.82 12.02 17.10
C VAL A 943 -7.13 12.67 17.57
N ASP A 944 -7.96 11.91 18.30
CA ASP A 944 -9.15 12.48 18.95
C ASP A 944 -8.75 13.48 20.04
N VAL A 945 -8.94 14.77 19.75
CA VAL A 945 -8.67 15.90 20.64
C VAL A 945 -9.93 16.52 21.26
N SER A 946 -11.09 15.87 21.12
CA SER A 946 -12.38 16.36 21.58
C SER A 946 -12.37 16.78 23.06
N ILE A 947 -11.71 15.99 23.92
CA ILE A 947 -11.55 16.28 25.36
C ILE A 947 -10.91 17.65 25.60
N LEU A 948 -9.89 18.02 24.81
CA LEU A 948 -9.19 19.30 24.94
C LEU A 948 -9.94 20.47 24.30
N LYS A 949 -10.81 20.20 23.32
CA LYS A 949 -11.68 21.19 22.68
C LYS A 949 -12.93 21.50 23.51
N ALA A 950 -13.49 20.50 24.18
CA ALA A 950 -14.69 20.62 25.01
C ALA A 950 -14.44 21.36 26.34
N ALA A 951 -13.21 21.36 26.84
CA ALA A 951 -12.81 22.00 28.09
C ALA A 951 -12.65 23.54 27.99
N ARG A 952 -13.52 24.23 27.25
CA ARG A 952 -13.51 25.68 27.08
C ARG A 952 -14.53 26.38 27.97
#